data_AF-D0NZH1-F1
#
_entry.id   AF-D0NZH1-F1
#
_cell.length_a   1.000
_cell.length_b   1.000
_cell.length_c   1.000
_cell.angle_alpha   90.00
_cell.angle_beta   90.00
_cell.angle_gamma   90.00
#
_symmetry.space_group_name_H-M   'P 1'
#
loop_
_entity.id
_entity.type
_entity.pdbx_description
1 polymer ?
#
loop_
_entity_poly.entity_id
_entity_poly.type
_entity_poly.pdbx_seq_one_letter_code
_entity_poly.pdbx_strand_id
1 'polypeptide(L)'
;MVTLFCAVVGVAGSTFPVDIDENKSVGHLKKAIKEENASTITCDAKNLQLFLAKKKKGAGVWLTENDVKDGVSDTSDLKLLGVAAAPLSLVGLSEKDVKFVPTLEDVESMNTPVHVLVVAPGIITTVEVRERKDEMLMAELAYYQRFGQEIQIKCHSCCGAILDKIDTIYEEGSHPKPFICVEGSSGMGKSQLAFSLGGEGRKYPRPWFYWPLLSAGEEMQRVYWNFSSIATAFESVVKKDELEKLPKAEILNSASSFYTTQKLWTYGFIIELLRYYSRADVGAQMIRVENETFEVAKCGLKDVIDARTKINNRKVLPFFILDEMTPSGEIPNMMKLAAFQRNVFRACGLVVIVMGTDAKISNLVSQSQHSRTGSHWWMTVVSSFPTYQSIPFNDPAKEESWQKVIKLHPVVKDIADNSRGLFSRYFVDAVVQFALEEVAENEIFALADMLDAAFKAVYVKAQDAKGFMNTESGRHAQLMALSYTNASVKLPDYTISATSCDDDGSEPPLKKSKVGVQSMHVHFANLVDEEITDVVVSGGRLKKVDGTPWMPICRFPVIEEDVLLYLAVLGGKEFSAYYDYNTGTNYSTAGVFDEFRRRIGNEPHGNTNALRNNYCEFENLVAHALFCASRKNGVRGIAFNEFFFALVDEFQDEFNPTKFKASALLERYAG
;
A
#
# COMPACT_ATOMS: atom_id res chain seq x y z
N MET A 1 -2.77 -9.29 -60.01
CA MET A 1 -3.43 -9.16 -58.69
C MET A 1 -2.75 -10.17 -57.79
N VAL A 2 -2.36 -9.77 -56.60
CA VAL A 2 -1.61 -10.59 -55.64
C VAL A 2 -2.44 -10.75 -54.36
N THR A 3 -2.47 -11.96 -53.82
CA THR A 3 -3.11 -12.27 -52.53
C THR A 3 -2.05 -12.20 -51.43
N LEU A 4 -2.20 -11.25 -50.51
CA LEU A 4 -1.31 -11.08 -49.37
C LEU A 4 -1.98 -11.60 -48.10
N PHE A 5 -1.31 -12.52 -47.41
CA PHE A 5 -1.74 -12.93 -46.06
C PHE A 5 -1.25 -11.92 -45.03
N CYS A 6 -2.19 -11.30 -44.33
CA CYS A 6 -1.94 -10.30 -43.30
C CYS A 6 -2.26 -10.88 -41.92
N ALA A 7 -1.57 -10.43 -40.88
CA ALA A 7 -1.93 -10.71 -39.48
C ALA A 7 -1.88 -9.42 -38.63
N VAL A 8 -2.78 -9.30 -37.65
CA VAL A 8 -2.83 -8.14 -36.75
C VAL A 8 -1.98 -8.41 -35.51
N VAL A 9 -1.03 -7.51 -35.24
CA VAL A 9 -0.16 -7.58 -34.06
C VAL A 9 -1.01 -7.46 -32.79
N GLY A 10 -0.76 -8.33 -31.81
CA GLY A 10 -1.51 -8.41 -30.55
C GLY A 10 -2.85 -9.14 -30.62
N VAL A 11 -3.24 -9.70 -31.78
CA VAL A 11 -4.50 -10.45 -31.94
C VAL A 11 -4.19 -11.88 -32.37
N ALA A 12 -4.47 -12.86 -31.51
CA ALA A 12 -4.30 -14.29 -31.80
C ALA A 12 -5.22 -14.75 -32.93
N GLY A 13 -4.74 -15.66 -33.79
CA GLY A 13 -5.51 -16.22 -34.91
C GLY A 13 -6.01 -15.19 -35.92
N SER A 14 -5.28 -14.08 -36.10
CA SER A 14 -5.72 -12.95 -36.91
C SER A 14 -5.24 -12.98 -38.37
N THR A 15 -4.95 -14.16 -38.93
CA THR A 15 -4.50 -14.29 -40.32
C THR A 15 -5.68 -14.16 -41.28
N PHE A 16 -5.57 -13.27 -42.26
CA PHE A 16 -6.59 -13.07 -43.30
C PHE A 16 -5.97 -12.70 -44.65
N PRO A 17 -6.57 -13.13 -45.77
CA PRO A 17 -6.11 -12.77 -47.10
C PRO A 17 -6.56 -11.35 -47.46
N VAL A 18 -5.76 -10.65 -48.27
CA VAL A 18 -6.08 -9.35 -48.88
C VAL A 18 -5.65 -9.40 -50.34
N ASP A 19 -6.60 -9.25 -51.26
CA ASP A 19 -6.29 -9.20 -52.69
C ASP A 19 -6.05 -7.76 -53.16
N ILE A 20 -4.90 -7.51 -53.79
CA ILE A 20 -4.51 -6.17 -54.25
C ILE A 20 -3.66 -6.22 -55.51
N ASP A 21 -3.64 -5.15 -56.31
CA ASP A 21 -2.71 -5.03 -57.44
C ASP A 21 -1.32 -4.60 -56.95
N GLU A 22 -0.26 -5.30 -57.35
CA GLU A 22 1.13 -5.04 -56.93
C GLU A 22 1.66 -3.65 -57.36
N ASN A 23 1.01 -3.02 -58.35
CA ASN A 23 1.33 -1.66 -58.78
C ASN A 23 0.68 -0.59 -57.90
N LYS A 24 -0.23 -0.98 -56.99
CA LYS A 24 -0.82 -0.06 -56.01
C LYS A 24 0.18 0.27 -54.92
N SER A 25 -0.08 1.35 -54.20
CA SER A 25 0.81 1.80 -53.14
C SER A 25 0.52 1.14 -51.79
N VAL A 26 1.47 1.22 -50.86
CA VAL A 26 1.28 0.84 -49.45
C VAL A 26 0.05 1.52 -48.83
N GLY A 27 -0.28 2.76 -49.22
CA GLY A 27 -1.49 3.45 -48.78
C GLY A 27 -2.78 2.77 -49.25
N HIS A 28 -2.81 2.21 -50.46
CA HIS A 28 -3.94 1.42 -50.94
C HIS A 28 -4.05 0.09 -50.17
N LEU A 29 -2.91 -0.53 -49.86
CA LEU A 29 -2.87 -1.74 -49.03
C LEU A 29 -3.44 -1.50 -47.62
N LYS A 30 -3.08 -0.37 -46.98
CA LYS A 30 -3.67 0.01 -45.69
C LYS A 30 -5.20 0.13 -45.76
N LYS A 31 -5.73 0.64 -46.88
CA LYS A 31 -7.18 0.77 -47.09
C LYS A 31 -7.84 -0.61 -47.26
N ALA A 32 -7.28 -1.47 -48.11
CA ALA A 32 -7.77 -2.82 -48.32
C ALA A 32 -7.76 -3.66 -47.03
N ILE A 33 -6.67 -3.60 -46.25
CA ILE A 33 -6.56 -4.25 -44.94
C ILE A 33 -7.67 -3.81 -43.97
N LYS A 34 -7.96 -2.51 -43.93
CA LYS A 34 -9.03 -1.98 -43.07
C LYS A 34 -10.41 -2.47 -43.53
N GLU A 35 -10.65 -2.50 -44.84
CA GLU A 35 -11.91 -2.94 -45.42
C GLU A 35 -12.18 -4.43 -45.12
N GLU A 36 -11.17 -5.29 -45.27
CA GLU A 36 -11.27 -6.73 -45.02
C GLU A 36 -11.39 -7.09 -43.52
N ASN A 37 -10.88 -6.24 -42.62
CA ASN A 37 -10.89 -6.51 -41.17
C ASN A 37 -11.45 -5.34 -40.34
N ALA A 38 -12.57 -4.77 -40.79
CA ALA A 38 -13.17 -3.57 -40.21
C ALA A 38 -13.65 -3.73 -38.75
N SER A 39 -13.97 -4.95 -38.31
CA SER A 39 -14.37 -5.23 -36.93
C SER A 39 -13.21 -5.13 -35.94
N THR A 40 -11.98 -5.41 -36.39
CA THR A 40 -10.77 -5.39 -35.56
C THR A 40 -10.02 -4.07 -35.72
N ILE A 41 -9.99 -3.53 -36.94
CA ILE A 41 -9.28 -2.28 -37.28
C ILE A 41 -10.28 -1.12 -37.32
N THR A 42 -10.46 -0.46 -36.18
CA THR A 42 -11.42 0.65 -36.03
C THR A 42 -10.82 2.02 -36.37
N CYS A 43 -9.49 2.17 -36.38
CA CYS A 43 -8.81 3.42 -36.67
C CYS A 43 -8.84 3.77 -38.18
N ASP A 44 -8.48 5.00 -38.55
CA ASP A 44 -8.28 5.36 -39.97
C ASP A 44 -7.18 4.51 -40.61
N ALA A 45 -7.37 4.11 -41.88
CA ALA A 45 -6.39 3.32 -42.63
C ALA A 45 -5.01 4.00 -42.66
N LYS A 46 -4.96 5.35 -42.73
CA LYS A 46 -3.70 6.11 -42.73
C LYS A 46 -2.86 5.89 -41.46
N ASN A 47 -3.51 5.55 -40.35
CA ASN A 47 -2.88 5.38 -39.05
C ASN A 47 -2.27 3.97 -38.86
N LEU A 48 -2.59 3.00 -39.74
CA LEU A 48 -1.99 1.67 -39.70
C LEU A 48 -0.48 1.74 -39.95
N GLN A 49 0.29 0.97 -39.20
CA GLN A 49 1.69 0.66 -39.51
C GLN A 49 1.76 -0.76 -40.06
N LEU A 50 2.43 -0.92 -41.20
CA LEU A 50 2.59 -2.21 -41.86
C LEU A 50 4.05 -2.62 -41.81
N PHE A 51 4.32 -3.86 -41.44
CA PHE A 51 5.66 -4.44 -41.44
C PHE A 51 5.71 -5.60 -42.41
N LEU A 52 6.82 -5.71 -43.13
CA LEU A 52 7.11 -6.90 -43.91
C LEU A 52 7.42 -8.04 -42.94
N ALA A 53 6.63 -9.11 -42.99
CA ALA A 53 6.71 -10.23 -42.05
C ALA A 53 7.90 -11.16 -42.34
N LYS A 54 9.05 -10.61 -42.76
CA LYS A 54 10.33 -11.29 -42.91
C LYS A 54 11.24 -10.91 -41.76
N LYS A 55 11.79 -11.92 -41.06
CA LYS A 55 12.81 -11.74 -40.00
C LYS A 55 14.05 -11.02 -40.55
N LYS A 56 14.95 -10.56 -39.66
CA LYS A 56 16.21 -9.88 -40.02
C LYS A 56 15.98 -8.66 -40.92
N LYS A 57 15.02 -7.80 -40.56
CA LYS A 57 14.67 -6.55 -41.26
C LYS A 57 14.41 -6.73 -42.76
N GLY A 58 13.67 -7.79 -43.13
CA GLY A 58 13.24 -8.03 -44.50
C GLY A 58 14.14 -8.96 -45.33
N ALA A 59 15.25 -9.46 -44.77
CA ALA A 59 16.21 -10.31 -45.48
C ALA A 59 16.14 -11.81 -45.08
N GLY A 60 15.37 -12.15 -44.05
CA GLY A 60 15.22 -13.52 -43.54
C GLY A 60 14.01 -14.27 -44.10
N VAL A 61 13.69 -15.38 -43.45
CA VAL A 61 12.47 -16.17 -43.72
C VAL A 61 11.21 -15.41 -43.32
N TRP A 62 10.11 -15.71 -44.02
CA TRP A 62 8.78 -15.26 -43.63
C TRP A 62 8.38 -15.83 -42.28
N LEU A 63 7.59 -15.07 -41.52
CA LEU A 63 6.78 -15.62 -40.43
C LEU A 63 5.71 -16.53 -41.02
N THR A 64 5.35 -17.57 -40.29
CA THR A 64 4.32 -18.53 -40.67
C THR A 64 3.03 -18.29 -39.90
N GLU A 65 1.92 -18.88 -40.34
CA GLU A 65 0.67 -18.87 -39.57
C GLU A 65 0.84 -19.47 -38.17
N ASN A 66 1.71 -20.48 -38.03
CA ASN A 66 2.08 -21.05 -36.75
C ASN A 66 2.83 -20.04 -35.86
N ASP A 67 3.75 -19.24 -36.41
CA ASP A 67 4.48 -18.20 -35.67
C ASP A 67 3.55 -17.10 -35.12
N VAL A 68 2.46 -16.79 -35.83
CA VAL A 68 1.53 -15.70 -35.45
C VAL A 68 0.27 -16.17 -34.73
N LYS A 69 0.05 -17.48 -34.63
CA LYS A 69 -1.15 -18.11 -34.05
C LYS A 69 -1.47 -17.61 -32.65
N ASP A 70 -0.46 -17.51 -31.80
CA ASP A 70 -0.56 -17.05 -30.41
C ASP A 70 -0.54 -15.51 -30.27
N GLY A 71 -0.49 -14.79 -31.39
CA GLY A 71 -0.34 -13.34 -31.47
C GLY A 71 1.14 -12.91 -31.41
N VAL A 72 1.54 -12.04 -32.35
CA VAL A 72 2.87 -11.41 -32.35
C VAL A 72 2.80 -10.14 -31.52
N SER A 73 3.73 -9.95 -30.58
CA SER A 73 3.91 -8.68 -29.87
C SER A 73 5.05 -7.86 -30.48
N ASP A 74 6.21 -8.47 -30.66
CA ASP A 74 7.44 -7.79 -31.08
C ASP A 74 7.54 -7.61 -32.61
N THR A 75 7.84 -6.38 -33.04
CA THR A 75 8.08 -6.01 -34.45
C THR A 75 9.47 -5.44 -34.71
N SER A 76 10.35 -5.39 -33.70
CA SER A 76 11.67 -4.76 -33.74
C SER A 76 12.61 -5.35 -34.80
N ASP A 77 12.46 -6.66 -35.07
CA ASP A 77 13.25 -7.41 -36.05
C ASP A 77 12.68 -7.37 -37.48
N LEU A 78 11.62 -6.60 -37.71
CA LEU A 78 10.90 -6.53 -38.99
C LEU A 78 11.12 -5.20 -39.71
N LYS A 79 10.86 -5.19 -41.02
CA LYS A 79 11.02 -3.99 -41.84
C LYS A 79 9.71 -3.22 -41.91
N LEU A 80 9.71 -1.97 -41.42
CA LEU A 80 8.57 -1.06 -41.53
C LEU A 80 8.35 -0.61 -42.99
N LEU A 81 7.11 -0.67 -43.46
CA LEU A 81 6.65 -0.16 -44.75
C LEU A 81 6.19 1.30 -44.60
N GLY A 82 7.15 2.20 -44.34
CA GLY A 82 6.87 3.58 -43.94
C GLY A 82 6.39 4.52 -45.04
N VAL A 83 6.72 4.25 -46.31
CA VAL A 83 6.43 5.14 -47.43
C VAL A 83 5.06 4.80 -48.04
N ALA A 84 4.01 5.56 -47.68
CA ALA A 84 2.64 5.29 -48.14
C ALA A 84 2.45 5.34 -49.66
N ALA A 85 3.29 6.10 -50.37
CA ALA A 85 3.27 6.20 -51.84
C ALA A 85 4.07 5.09 -52.54
N ALA A 86 4.86 4.30 -51.81
CA ALA A 86 5.68 3.26 -52.43
C ALA A 86 4.80 2.17 -53.06
N PRO A 87 5.04 1.80 -54.33
CA PRO A 87 4.42 0.63 -54.95
C PRO A 87 4.74 -0.66 -54.18
N LEU A 88 3.79 -1.60 -54.11
CA LEU A 88 3.99 -2.89 -53.42
C LEU A 88 5.14 -3.70 -54.05
N SER A 89 5.29 -3.60 -55.38
CA SER A 89 6.38 -4.20 -56.14
C SER A 89 7.79 -3.74 -55.73
N LEU A 90 7.93 -2.57 -55.10
CA LEU A 90 9.21 -2.02 -54.66
C LEU A 90 9.51 -2.26 -53.17
N VAL A 91 8.58 -2.86 -52.43
CA VAL A 91 8.70 -3.09 -50.98
C VAL A 91 8.75 -4.58 -50.60
N GLY A 92 8.99 -5.46 -51.57
CA GLY A 92 9.08 -6.91 -51.35
C GLY A 92 7.73 -7.61 -51.24
N LEU A 93 6.68 -7.00 -51.81
CA LEU A 93 5.32 -7.54 -51.89
C LEU A 93 4.86 -7.70 -53.35
N SER A 94 5.80 -7.91 -54.29
CA SER A 94 5.44 -8.28 -55.67
C SER A 94 4.95 -9.72 -55.74
N GLU A 95 4.21 -10.06 -56.80
CA GLU A 95 3.77 -11.43 -57.08
C GLU A 95 4.94 -12.43 -57.09
N LYS A 96 6.13 -11.98 -57.53
CA LYS A 96 7.35 -12.80 -57.53
C LYS A 96 7.90 -13.01 -56.11
N ASP A 97 7.83 -12.00 -55.25
CA ASP A 97 8.42 -12.03 -53.90
C ASP A 97 7.59 -12.86 -52.91
N VAL A 98 6.28 -12.91 -53.11
CA VAL A 98 5.32 -13.60 -52.22
C VAL A 98 4.92 -14.97 -52.74
N LYS A 99 5.48 -15.41 -53.87
CA LYS A 99 5.17 -16.70 -54.47
C LYS A 99 5.54 -17.84 -53.53
N PHE A 100 4.52 -18.58 -53.08
CA PHE A 100 4.64 -19.77 -52.27
C PHE A 100 3.71 -20.84 -52.80
N VAL A 101 4.21 -22.07 -52.99
CA VAL A 101 3.41 -23.21 -53.45
C VAL A 101 3.24 -24.13 -52.23
N PRO A 102 2.07 -24.12 -51.58
CA PRO A 102 1.86 -24.90 -50.36
C PRO A 102 1.87 -26.40 -50.65
N THR A 103 2.53 -27.16 -49.80
CA THR A 103 2.41 -28.62 -49.74
C THR A 103 1.37 -29.03 -48.69
N LEU A 104 0.92 -30.30 -48.72
CA LEU A 104 0.03 -30.84 -47.69
C LEU A 104 0.65 -30.72 -46.28
N GLU A 105 1.96 -30.96 -46.16
CA GLU A 105 2.70 -30.85 -44.91
C GLU A 105 2.69 -29.41 -44.38
N ASP A 106 2.90 -28.40 -45.24
CA ASP A 106 2.89 -26.99 -44.85
C ASP A 106 1.52 -26.55 -44.31
N VAL A 107 0.44 -27.09 -44.86
CA VAL A 107 -0.93 -26.79 -44.41
C VAL A 107 -1.21 -27.46 -43.06
N GLU A 108 -0.85 -28.74 -42.91
CA GLU A 108 -1.05 -29.48 -41.65
C GLU A 108 -0.23 -28.89 -40.50
N SER A 109 0.96 -28.37 -40.77
CA SER A 109 1.84 -27.74 -39.78
C SER A 109 1.66 -26.22 -39.63
N MET A 110 0.72 -25.60 -40.37
CA MET A 110 0.50 -24.14 -40.42
C MET A 110 1.77 -23.34 -40.80
N ASN A 111 2.63 -23.89 -41.66
CA ASN A 111 3.86 -23.26 -42.15
C ASN A 111 3.63 -22.32 -43.36
N THR A 112 2.38 -21.99 -43.67
CA THR A 112 2.03 -21.01 -44.70
C THR A 112 2.54 -19.63 -44.33
N PRO A 113 3.17 -18.89 -45.26
CA PRO A 113 3.80 -17.61 -44.97
C PRO A 113 2.78 -16.49 -44.75
N VAL A 114 3.00 -15.71 -43.69
CA VAL A 114 2.39 -14.40 -43.46
C VAL A 114 3.27 -13.36 -44.11
N HIS A 115 2.67 -12.45 -44.88
CA HIS A 115 3.38 -11.47 -45.70
C HIS A 115 3.47 -10.10 -45.02
N VAL A 116 2.41 -9.70 -44.32
CA VAL A 116 2.31 -8.37 -43.71
C VAL A 116 1.83 -8.48 -42.27
N LEU A 117 2.57 -7.88 -41.34
CA LEU A 117 2.06 -7.62 -39.98
C LEU A 117 1.47 -6.21 -39.91
N VAL A 118 0.28 -6.12 -39.32
CA VAL A 118 -0.52 -4.89 -39.21
C VAL A 118 -0.55 -4.45 -37.76
N VAL A 119 0.01 -3.28 -37.47
CA VAL A 119 -0.12 -2.61 -36.17
C VAL A 119 -1.13 -1.48 -36.34
N ALA A 120 -2.25 -1.54 -35.61
CA ALA A 120 -3.22 -0.44 -35.59
C ALA A 120 -3.09 0.36 -34.28
N PRO A 121 -3.02 1.70 -34.35
CA PRO A 121 -2.97 2.52 -33.14
C PRO A 121 -4.25 2.37 -32.34
N GLY A 122 -4.09 2.15 -31.04
CA GLY A 122 -5.20 1.84 -30.12
C GLY A 122 -5.46 0.35 -29.91
N ILE A 123 -4.72 -0.56 -30.59
CA ILE A 123 -4.70 -2.00 -30.27
C ILE A 123 -3.66 -2.29 -29.19
N ILE A 124 -2.51 -1.63 -29.29
CA ILE A 124 -1.38 -1.76 -28.35
C ILE A 124 -1.03 -0.38 -27.83
N THR A 125 -0.62 -0.32 -26.56
CA THR A 125 -0.01 0.85 -25.96
C THR A 125 1.34 0.46 -25.41
N THR A 126 2.33 1.31 -25.65
CA THR A 126 3.66 1.12 -25.09
C THR A 126 3.74 1.80 -23.73
N VAL A 127 4.31 1.11 -22.75
CA VAL A 127 4.52 1.64 -21.40
C VAL A 127 5.94 1.34 -20.99
N GLU A 128 6.71 2.37 -20.67
CA GLU A 128 8.09 2.23 -20.24
C GLU A 128 8.17 2.19 -18.71
N VAL A 129 8.92 1.22 -18.19
CA VAL A 129 9.27 1.15 -16.77
C VAL A 129 10.79 1.27 -16.65
N ARG A 130 11.24 2.29 -15.92
CA ARG A 130 12.65 2.59 -15.70
C ARG A 130 12.90 2.92 -14.24
N GLU A 131 13.82 2.18 -13.63
CA GLU A 131 14.25 2.48 -12.28
C GLU A 131 15.16 3.70 -12.25
N ARG A 132 14.97 4.52 -11.21
CA ARG A 132 15.83 5.68 -10.97
C ARG A 132 17.19 5.21 -10.50
N LYS A 133 18.25 5.88 -10.96
CA LYS A 133 19.64 5.63 -10.56
C LYS A 133 20.15 6.67 -9.57
N ASP A 134 19.26 7.28 -8.80
CA ASP A 134 19.62 8.26 -7.77
C ASP A 134 20.27 7.54 -6.58
N GLU A 135 21.49 7.94 -6.21
CA GLU A 135 22.27 7.28 -5.17
C GLU A 135 21.57 7.29 -3.80
N MET A 136 20.89 8.40 -3.45
CA MET A 136 20.19 8.53 -2.18
C MET A 136 18.97 7.62 -2.11
N LEU A 137 18.19 7.53 -3.20
CA LEU A 137 17.03 6.64 -3.29
C LEU A 137 17.44 5.16 -3.26
N MET A 138 18.54 4.82 -3.94
CA MET A 138 19.09 3.47 -3.97
C MET A 138 19.66 3.07 -2.60
N ALA A 139 20.31 3.99 -1.88
CA ALA A 139 20.77 3.75 -0.52
C ALA A 139 19.61 3.49 0.44
N GLU A 140 18.51 4.25 0.34
CA GLU A 140 17.30 4.02 1.13
C GLU A 140 16.68 2.65 0.79
N LEU A 141 16.61 2.28 -0.49
CA LEU A 141 16.12 0.97 -0.89
C LEU A 141 16.98 -0.17 -0.33
N ALA A 142 18.30 -0.07 -0.44
CA ALA A 142 19.24 -1.06 0.10
C ALA A 142 19.15 -1.17 1.63
N TYR A 143 18.80 -0.08 2.32
CA TYR A 143 18.47 -0.11 3.74
C TYR A 143 17.22 -0.97 3.99
N TYR A 144 16.10 -0.70 3.30
CA TYR A 144 14.87 -1.48 3.47
C TYR A 144 15.02 -2.96 3.10
N GLN A 145 15.81 -3.28 2.07
CA GLN A 145 16.07 -4.68 1.68
C GLN A 145 16.84 -5.45 2.76
N ARG A 146 17.92 -4.86 3.30
CA ARG A 146 18.66 -5.47 4.42
C ARG A 146 17.79 -5.57 5.68
N PHE A 147 16.94 -4.56 5.91
CA PHE A 147 15.98 -4.60 7.00
C PHE A 147 15.00 -5.75 6.87
N GLY A 148 14.47 -5.96 5.67
CA GLY A 148 13.61 -7.10 5.35
C GLY A 148 14.29 -8.44 5.63
N GLN A 149 15.55 -8.61 5.24
CA GLN A 149 16.33 -9.83 5.49
C GLN A 149 16.52 -10.10 6.99
N GLU A 150 16.89 -9.07 7.76
CA GLU A 150 17.05 -9.19 9.21
C GLU A 150 15.74 -9.56 9.91
N ILE A 151 14.61 -8.96 9.50
CA ILE A 151 13.27 -9.36 9.99
C ILE A 151 13.01 -10.82 9.64
N GLN A 152 13.27 -11.24 8.41
CA GLN A 152 12.99 -12.61 7.96
C GLN A 152 13.78 -13.64 8.79
N ILE A 153 15.03 -13.33 9.16
CA ILE A 153 15.87 -14.19 10.00
C ILE A 153 15.36 -14.23 11.45
N LYS A 154 15.15 -13.06 12.06
CA LYS A 154 14.83 -12.94 13.49
C LYS A 154 13.36 -13.23 13.81
N CYS A 155 12.47 -12.97 12.87
CA CYS A 155 11.01 -13.09 13.00
C CYS A 155 10.42 -14.10 11.99
N HIS A 156 11.16 -15.18 11.70
CA HIS A 156 10.81 -16.18 10.69
C HIS A 156 9.40 -16.79 10.85
N SER A 157 8.88 -16.91 12.08
CA SER A 157 7.54 -17.43 12.36
C SER A 157 6.43 -16.49 11.85
N CYS A 158 6.59 -15.19 12.03
CA CYS A 158 5.62 -14.17 11.60
C CYS A 158 5.56 -14.09 10.07
N CYS A 159 6.70 -13.93 9.41
CA CYS A 159 6.79 -13.91 7.95
C CYS A 159 6.35 -15.26 7.35
N GLY A 160 6.73 -16.37 8.00
CA GLY A 160 6.36 -17.73 7.62
C GLY A 160 4.85 -17.93 7.58
N ALA A 161 4.11 -17.47 8.59
CA ALA A 161 2.66 -17.61 8.64
C ALA A 161 1.95 -16.85 7.51
N ILE A 162 2.44 -15.66 7.12
CA ILE A 162 1.90 -14.89 5.99
C ILE A 162 2.17 -15.64 4.67
N LEU A 163 3.39 -16.16 4.50
CA LEU A 163 3.78 -16.92 3.31
C LEU A 163 3.02 -18.25 3.20
N ASP A 164 2.80 -18.96 4.31
CA ASP A 164 1.94 -20.16 4.37
C ASP A 164 0.50 -19.83 3.97
N LYS A 165 0.04 -18.63 4.34
CA LYS A 165 -1.27 -18.16 3.94
C LYS A 165 -1.37 -17.87 2.45
N ILE A 166 -0.34 -17.28 1.85
CA ILE A 166 -0.27 -17.08 0.39
C ILE A 166 -0.36 -18.43 -0.33
N ASP A 167 0.38 -19.44 0.15
CA ASP A 167 0.35 -20.79 -0.41
C ASP A 167 -1.07 -21.38 -0.30
N THR A 168 -1.70 -21.29 0.88
CA THR A 168 -3.07 -21.74 1.12
C THR A 168 -4.06 -21.10 0.14
N ILE A 169 -3.96 -19.79 -0.10
CA ILE A 169 -4.87 -19.06 -1.00
C ILE A 169 -4.65 -19.50 -2.47
N TYR A 170 -3.41 -19.78 -2.86
CA TYR A 170 -3.12 -20.27 -4.21
C TYR A 170 -3.62 -21.71 -4.44
N GLU A 171 -3.52 -22.56 -3.42
CA GLU A 171 -4.01 -23.95 -3.45
C GLU A 171 -5.54 -24.02 -3.40
N GLU A 172 -6.18 -23.07 -2.71
CA GLU A 172 -7.64 -22.99 -2.65
C GLU A 172 -8.23 -22.76 -4.05
N GLY A 173 -9.30 -23.47 -4.42
CA GLY A 173 -9.99 -23.32 -5.71
C GLY A 173 -10.89 -22.07 -5.84
N SER A 174 -10.86 -21.15 -4.87
CA SER A 174 -11.75 -19.99 -4.78
C SER A 174 -11.51 -18.97 -5.90
N HIS A 175 -12.60 -18.39 -6.43
CA HIS A 175 -12.56 -17.34 -7.46
C HIS A 175 -13.71 -16.32 -7.25
N PRO A 176 -13.42 -15.01 -7.22
CA PRO A 176 -12.09 -14.38 -7.17
C PRO A 176 -11.33 -14.74 -5.88
N LYS A 177 -10.00 -14.69 -5.91
CA LYS A 177 -9.17 -15.05 -4.74
C LYS A 177 -9.43 -14.12 -3.55
N PRO A 178 -9.40 -14.59 -2.29
CA PRO A 178 -9.28 -13.69 -1.15
C PRO A 178 -7.95 -12.92 -1.22
N PHE A 179 -7.87 -11.78 -0.53
CA PHE A 179 -6.64 -10.99 -0.43
C PHE A 179 -6.14 -10.93 1.01
N ILE A 180 -4.88 -10.57 1.18
CA ILE A 180 -4.31 -10.33 2.52
C ILE A 180 -4.34 -8.83 2.77
N CYS A 181 -4.95 -8.42 3.87
CA CYS A 181 -5.00 -7.04 4.34
C CYS A 181 -3.99 -6.89 5.47
N VAL A 182 -2.93 -6.12 5.23
CA VAL A 182 -1.95 -5.77 6.26
C VAL A 182 -2.40 -4.45 6.87
N GLU A 183 -2.91 -4.51 8.09
CA GLU A 183 -3.62 -3.42 8.74
C GLU A 183 -2.93 -3.05 10.05
N GLY A 184 -2.48 -1.80 10.14
CA GLY A 184 -1.76 -1.31 11.31
C GLY A 184 -1.51 0.19 11.20
N SER A 185 -1.23 0.83 12.33
CA SER A 185 -0.99 2.26 12.37
C SER A 185 0.26 2.64 11.56
N SER A 186 0.41 3.95 11.31
CA SER A 186 1.66 4.44 10.73
C SER A 186 2.85 4.07 11.61
N GLY A 187 3.99 3.76 10.97
CA GLY A 187 5.24 3.44 11.66
C GLY A 187 5.36 2.06 12.32
N MET A 188 4.36 1.18 12.19
CA MET A 188 4.39 -0.19 12.73
C MET A 188 5.28 -1.18 11.97
N GLY A 189 5.89 -0.78 10.85
CA GLY A 189 6.71 -1.71 10.06
C GLY A 189 6.03 -2.29 8.82
N LYS A 190 4.87 -1.76 8.36
CA LYS A 190 4.16 -2.31 7.18
C LYS A 190 5.02 -2.35 5.92
N SER A 191 5.66 -1.24 5.57
CA SER A 191 6.51 -1.20 4.39
C SER A 191 7.72 -2.12 4.57
N GLN A 192 8.30 -2.20 5.78
CA GLN A 192 9.37 -3.14 6.13
C GLN A 192 8.93 -4.60 5.97
N LEU A 193 7.70 -4.94 6.38
CA LEU A 193 7.12 -6.27 6.20
C LEU A 193 7.15 -6.66 4.71
N ALA A 194 6.84 -5.73 3.80
CA ALA A 194 6.87 -5.97 2.36
C ALA A 194 8.25 -6.40 1.83
N PHE A 195 9.34 -5.96 2.46
CA PHE A 195 10.70 -6.36 2.13
C PHE A 195 11.13 -7.66 2.83
N SER A 196 10.40 -8.09 3.87
CA SER A 196 10.71 -9.29 4.65
C SER A 196 10.01 -10.56 4.19
N LEU A 197 9.06 -10.46 3.25
CA LEU A 197 8.32 -11.61 2.72
C LEU A 197 9.14 -12.43 1.70
N GLY A 198 10.47 -12.48 1.91
CA GLY A 198 11.37 -13.40 1.24
C GLY A 198 11.01 -14.84 1.61
N GLY A 199 10.92 -15.71 0.61
CA GLY A 199 10.64 -17.13 0.80
C GLY A 199 11.89 -18.00 0.95
N GLU A 200 13.05 -17.41 1.25
CA GLU A 200 14.32 -18.14 1.25
C GLU A 200 14.29 -19.30 2.26
N GLY A 201 14.71 -20.49 1.84
CA GLY A 201 14.62 -21.73 2.63
C GLY A 201 13.26 -22.43 2.60
N ARG A 202 12.21 -21.84 2.00
CA ARG A 202 10.93 -22.54 1.78
C ARG A 202 11.04 -23.53 0.62
N LYS A 203 10.20 -24.57 0.64
CA LYS A 203 10.08 -25.55 -0.45
C LYS A 203 9.68 -24.89 -1.78
N TYR A 204 8.85 -23.84 -1.70
CA TYR A 204 8.34 -23.08 -2.84
C TYR A 204 8.50 -21.57 -2.59
N PRO A 205 9.70 -21.00 -2.78
CA PRO A 205 9.91 -19.58 -2.61
C PRO A 205 9.16 -18.80 -3.69
N ARG A 206 8.25 -17.90 -3.28
CA ARG A 206 7.46 -17.09 -4.22
C ARG A 206 8.03 -15.67 -4.30
N PRO A 207 8.41 -15.21 -5.50
CA PRO A 207 8.77 -13.80 -5.71
C PRO A 207 7.52 -12.93 -5.79
N TRP A 208 7.69 -11.61 -5.63
CA TRP A 208 6.56 -10.69 -5.65
C TRP A 208 6.89 -9.38 -6.33
N PHE A 209 5.85 -8.74 -6.87
CA PHE A 209 5.93 -7.35 -7.29
C PHE A 209 5.48 -6.42 -6.16
N TYR A 210 6.03 -5.21 -6.11
CA TYR A 210 5.71 -4.19 -5.12
C TYR A 210 5.61 -2.81 -5.78
N TRP A 211 4.55 -2.06 -5.47
CA TRP A 211 4.47 -0.62 -5.75
C TRP A 211 3.39 0.08 -4.90
N PRO A 212 3.54 1.40 -4.65
CA PRO A 212 2.51 2.21 -3.99
C PRO A 212 1.33 2.52 -4.93
N LEU A 213 0.13 2.74 -4.37
CA LEU A 213 -1.11 3.04 -5.11
C LEU A 213 -1.00 4.25 -6.04
N LEU A 214 -0.37 5.33 -5.57
CA LEU A 214 -0.22 6.58 -6.33
C LEU A 214 1.19 6.71 -6.90
N SER A 215 1.28 7.29 -8.09
CA SER A 215 2.55 7.76 -8.65
C SER A 215 3.12 8.88 -7.76
N ALA A 216 4.44 8.88 -7.58
CA ALA A 216 5.12 9.63 -6.52
C ALA A 216 4.77 11.14 -6.49
N GLY A 217 4.36 11.61 -5.31
CA GLY A 217 4.20 13.03 -4.97
C GLY A 217 5.24 13.48 -3.93
N GLU A 218 5.39 14.79 -3.73
CA GLU A 218 6.42 15.39 -2.85
C GLU A 218 6.33 14.91 -1.39
N GLU A 219 5.16 14.45 -0.95
CA GLU A 219 4.90 13.96 0.42
C GLU A 219 5.20 12.46 0.63
N MET A 220 5.67 11.73 -0.40
CA MET A 220 5.93 10.29 -0.29
C MET A 220 7.27 9.95 0.36
N GLN A 221 7.30 8.82 1.07
CA GLN A 221 8.54 8.26 1.61
C GLN A 221 9.57 8.04 0.50
N ARG A 222 10.85 8.33 0.79
CA ARG A 222 11.95 8.22 -0.17
C ARG A 222 12.00 6.85 -0.87
N VAL A 223 11.74 5.77 -0.14
CA VAL A 223 11.76 4.41 -0.70
C VAL A 223 10.76 4.22 -1.85
N TYR A 224 9.59 4.87 -1.81
CA TYR A 224 8.54 4.75 -2.83
C TYR A 224 8.95 5.32 -4.18
N TRP A 225 9.89 6.27 -4.21
CA TRP A 225 10.41 6.82 -5.46
C TRP A 225 11.10 5.76 -6.33
N ASN A 226 11.64 4.70 -5.73
CA ASN A 226 12.23 3.57 -6.46
C ASN A 226 11.17 2.77 -7.25
N PHE A 227 9.91 2.84 -6.83
CA PHE A 227 8.78 2.13 -7.46
C PHE A 227 7.83 3.08 -8.22
N SER A 228 8.16 4.38 -8.25
CA SER A 228 7.33 5.41 -8.90
C SER A 228 7.08 5.11 -10.38
N SER A 229 8.06 4.57 -11.10
CA SER A 229 7.92 4.30 -12.53
C SER A 229 6.93 3.17 -12.83
N ILE A 230 7.02 2.03 -12.12
CA ILE A 230 6.07 0.93 -12.29
C ILE A 230 4.66 1.30 -11.80
N ALA A 231 4.54 2.07 -10.71
CA ALA A 231 3.27 2.61 -10.24
C ALA A 231 2.61 3.52 -11.30
N THR A 232 3.39 4.45 -11.87
CA THR A 232 2.93 5.36 -12.94
C THR A 232 2.55 4.60 -14.19
N ALA A 233 3.34 3.60 -14.58
CA ALA A 233 3.07 2.73 -15.70
C ALA A 233 1.72 2.01 -15.53
N PHE A 234 1.51 1.38 -14.37
CA PHE A 234 0.24 0.74 -14.05
C PHE A 234 -0.93 1.74 -14.06
N GLU A 235 -0.79 2.88 -13.39
CA GLU A 235 -1.82 3.93 -13.35
C GLU A 235 -2.20 4.43 -14.76
N SER A 236 -1.22 4.60 -15.65
CA SER A 236 -1.45 5.03 -17.03
C SER A 236 -2.28 4.03 -17.84
N VAL A 237 -2.10 2.74 -17.56
CA VAL A 237 -2.88 1.66 -18.18
C VAL A 237 -4.29 1.63 -17.59
N VAL A 238 -4.42 1.73 -16.27
CA VAL A 238 -5.72 1.76 -15.59
C VAL A 238 -6.58 2.93 -16.09
N LYS A 239 -5.99 4.11 -16.32
CA LYS A 239 -6.71 5.27 -16.89
C LYS A 239 -7.34 4.98 -18.27
N LYS A 240 -6.72 4.11 -19.09
CA LYS A 240 -7.26 3.70 -20.39
C LYS A 240 -8.46 2.76 -20.29
N ASP A 241 -8.70 2.16 -19.12
CA ASP A 241 -9.88 1.34 -18.86
C ASP A 241 -11.11 2.18 -18.44
N GLU A 242 -10.97 3.51 -18.37
CA GLU A 242 -12.07 4.48 -18.22
C GLU A 242 -13.03 4.19 -17.04
N LEU A 243 -12.47 3.75 -15.91
CA LEU A 243 -13.23 3.33 -14.71
C LEU A 243 -14.20 4.39 -14.19
N GLU A 244 -13.96 5.66 -14.50
CA GLU A 244 -14.80 6.78 -14.07
C GLU A 244 -16.23 6.67 -14.63
N LYS A 245 -16.37 6.13 -15.85
CA LYS A 245 -17.65 5.95 -16.55
C LYS A 245 -18.52 4.83 -15.95
N LEU A 246 -17.91 3.96 -15.13
CA LEU A 246 -18.58 2.77 -14.60
C LEU A 246 -19.25 3.03 -13.23
N PRO A 247 -20.37 2.36 -12.93
CA PRO A 247 -20.98 2.43 -11.60
C PRO A 247 -20.02 1.94 -10.51
N LYS A 248 -19.98 2.66 -9.38
CA LYS A 248 -19.12 2.32 -8.24
C LYS A 248 -19.33 0.88 -7.75
N ALA A 249 -20.58 0.43 -7.68
CA ALA A 249 -20.92 -0.91 -7.21
C ALA A 249 -20.31 -2.03 -8.08
N GLU A 250 -20.21 -1.82 -9.40
CA GLU A 250 -19.63 -2.80 -10.33
C GLU A 250 -18.12 -2.98 -10.11
N ILE A 251 -17.41 -1.92 -9.75
CA ILE A 251 -15.96 -1.97 -9.49
C ILE A 251 -15.67 -2.56 -8.11
N LEU A 252 -16.44 -2.19 -7.09
CA LEU A 252 -16.22 -2.66 -5.71
C LEU A 252 -16.52 -4.15 -5.55
N ASN A 253 -17.53 -4.66 -6.25
CA ASN A 253 -17.88 -6.08 -6.24
C ASN A 253 -16.93 -6.88 -7.14
N SER A 254 -15.99 -7.63 -6.53
CA SER A 254 -15.03 -8.46 -7.26
C SER A 254 -15.67 -9.61 -8.05
N ALA A 255 -16.93 -9.96 -7.77
CA ALA A 255 -17.69 -10.96 -8.52
C ALA A 255 -18.61 -10.33 -9.60
N SER A 256 -18.50 -9.01 -9.83
CA SER A 256 -19.23 -8.34 -10.90
C SER A 256 -18.87 -8.91 -12.28
N SER A 257 -19.85 -8.94 -13.20
CA SER A 257 -19.63 -9.36 -14.58
C SER A 257 -18.55 -8.52 -15.27
N PHE A 258 -18.36 -7.26 -14.85
CA PHE A 258 -17.30 -6.36 -15.29
C PHE A 258 -15.93 -7.07 -15.39
N TYR A 259 -15.51 -7.78 -14.33
CA TYR A 259 -14.21 -8.46 -14.31
C TYR A 259 -14.15 -9.68 -15.23
N THR A 260 -15.29 -10.30 -15.55
CA THR A 260 -15.35 -11.54 -16.34
C THR A 260 -15.59 -11.31 -17.83
N THR A 261 -16.34 -10.26 -18.21
CA THR A 261 -16.81 -10.07 -19.59
C THR A 261 -16.06 -8.98 -20.34
N GLN A 262 -15.47 -8.01 -19.63
CA GLN A 262 -14.80 -6.88 -20.26
C GLN A 262 -13.39 -7.24 -20.72
N LYS A 263 -12.97 -6.65 -21.83
CA LYS A 263 -11.56 -6.58 -22.20
C LYS A 263 -10.94 -5.36 -21.54
N LEU A 264 -9.78 -5.51 -20.91
CA LEU A 264 -9.10 -4.45 -20.17
C LEU A 264 -7.65 -4.31 -20.65
N TRP A 265 -7.15 -3.08 -20.70
CA TRP A 265 -5.73 -2.78 -20.88
C TRP A 265 -4.94 -3.26 -19.68
N THR A 266 -5.51 -3.17 -18.47
CA THR A 266 -4.90 -3.66 -17.24
C THR A 266 -4.62 -5.17 -17.30
N TYR A 267 -5.49 -5.96 -17.94
CA TYR A 267 -5.23 -7.39 -18.19
C TYR A 267 -4.01 -7.61 -19.09
N GLY A 268 -3.84 -6.78 -20.12
CA GLY A 268 -2.65 -6.81 -20.97
C GLY A 268 -1.38 -6.53 -20.17
N PHE A 269 -1.42 -5.53 -19.30
CA PHE A 269 -0.26 -5.18 -18.46
C PHE A 269 0.09 -6.29 -17.48
N ILE A 270 -0.91 -6.97 -16.89
CA ILE A 270 -0.70 -8.14 -16.04
C ILE A 270 -0.04 -9.28 -16.85
N ILE A 271 -0.46 -9.52 -18.10
CA ILE A 271 0.19 -10.51 -18.97
C ILE A 271 1.66 -10.14 -19.21
N GLU A 272 1.97 -8.87 -19.46
CA GLU A 272 3.35 -8.42 -19.66
C GLU A 272 4.22 -8.58 -18.40
N LEU A 273 3.69 -8.28 -17.21
CA LEU A 273 4.37 -8.55 -15.95
C LEU A 273 4.65 -10.04 -15.75
N LEU A 274 3.67 -10.89 -16.07
CA LEU A 274 3.80 -12.35 -16.02
C LEU A 274 4.84 -12.86 -17.04
N ARG A 275 4.87 -12.32 -18.26
CA ARG A 275 5.88 -12.62 -19.29
C ARG A 275 7.27 -12.18 -18.86
N TYR A 276 7.39 -10.99 -18.27
CA TYR A 276 8.64 -10.51 -17.68
C TYR A 276 9.14 -11.48 -16.61
N TYR A 277 8.29 -11.82 -15.64
CA TYR A 277 8.63 -12.79 -14.60
C TYR A 277 9.02 -14.17 -15.17
N SER A 278 8.33 -14.65 -16.20
CA SER A 278 8.67 -15.93 -16.83
C SER A 278 10.10 -15.94 -17.38
N ARG A 279 10.57 -14.81 -17.93
CA ARG A 279 11.92 -14.64 -18.50
C ARG A 279 12.97 -14.37 -17.43
N ALA A 280 12.59 -13.69 -16.35
CA ALA A 280 13.50 -13.33 -15.27
C ALA A 280 13.85 -14.55 -14.40
N ASP A 281 15.11 -14.62 -13.98
CA ASP A 281 15.58 -15.61 -13.00
C ASP A 281 15.56 -14.96 -11.61
N VAL A 282 14.36 -14.85 -11.04
CA VAL A 282 14.14 -14.26 -9.72
C VAL A 282 13.86 -15.38 -8.73
N GLY A 283 14.73 -15.51 -7.73
CA GLY A 283 14.57 -16.44 -6.62
C GLY A 283 13.52 -15.97 -5.61
N ALA A 284 13.82 -16.11 -4.32
CA ALA A 284 12.91 -15.78 -3.22
C ALA A 284 12.85 -14.27 -2.89
N GLN A 285 12.80 -13.39 -3.89
CA GLN A 285 13.01 -11.96 -3.73
C GLN A 285 11.97 -11.12 -4.49
N MET A 286 11.92 -9.83 -4.16
CA MET A 286 11.13 -8.84 -4.87
C MET A 286 11.57 -8.73 -6.34
N ILE A 287 10.63 -8.79 -7.26
CA ILE A 287 10.84 -8.64 -8.70
C ILE A 287 11.00 -7.15 -9.02
N ARG A 288 12.18 -6.78 -9.51
CA ARG A 288 12.51 -5.43 -9.95
C ARG A 288 12.46 -5.33 -11.47
N VAL A 289 11.84 -4.27 -11.99
CA VAL A 289 11.74 -4.01 -13.43
C VAL A 289 12.64 -2.83 -13.77
N GLU A 290 13.92 -3.10 -14.00
CA GLU A 290 14.96 -2.07 -14.10
C GLU A 290 14.81 -1.17 -15.33
N ASN A 291 14.63 -1.77 -16.51
CA ASN A 291 14.44 -1.06 -17.77
C ASN A 291 13.72 -1.98 -18.76
N GLU A 292 12.40 -1.86 -18.83
CA GLU A 292 11.58 -2.67 -19.71
C GLU A 292 10.56 -1.79 -20.44
N THR A 293 10.24 -2.16 -21.67
CA THR A 293 9.19 -1.53 -22.46
C THR A 293 8.10 -2.55 -22.69
N PHE A 294 6.93 -2.33 -22.08
CA PHE A 294 5.78 -3.21 -22.20
C PHE A 294 4.90 -2.80 -23.37
N GLU A 295 4.64 -3.76 -24.25
CA GLU A 295 3.66 -3.64 -25.33
C GLU A 295 2.33 -4.22 -24.87
N VAL A 296 1.50 -3.35 -24.29
CA VAL A 296 0.28 -3.74 -23.63
C VAL A 296 -0.86 -3.78 -24.65
N ALA A 297 -1.49 -4.94 -24.83
CA ALA A 297 -2.69 -5.09 -25.66
C ALA A 297 -3.95 -5.27 -24.81
N LYS A 298 -5.08 -4.72 -25.26
CA LYS A 298 -6.38 -4.90 -24.58
C LYS A 298 -6.86 -6.34 -24.74
N CYS A 299 -7.03 -7.06 -23.64
CA CYS A 299 -7.37 -8.50 -23.64
C CYS A 299 -8.41 -8.86 -22.58
N GLY A 300 -8.93 -10.09 -22.62
CA GLY A 300 -9.93 -10.58 -21.67
C GLY A 300 -9.33 -11.38 -20.52
N LEU A 301 -10.16 -11.69 -19.52
CA LEU A 301 -9.75 -12.48 -18.35
C LEU A 301 -9.18 -13.86 -18.73
N LYS A 302 -9.75 -14.50 -19.76
CA LYS A 302 -9.32 -15.81 -20.23
C LYS A 302 -7.86 -15.81 -20.71
N ASP A 303 -7.44 -14.75 -21.39
CA ASP A 303 -6.06 -14.58 -21.87
C ASP A 303 -5.07 -14.54 -20.70
N VAL A 304 -5.45 -13.86 -19.60
CA VAL A 304 -4.63 -13.81 -18.38
C VAL A 304 -4.57 -15.17 -17.70
N ILE A 305 -5.69 -15.89 -17.61
CA ILE A 305 -5.74 -17.24 -17.04
C ILE A 305 -4.84 -18.20 -17.82
N ASP A 306 -4.83 -18.10 -19.15
CA ASP A 306 -3.99 -18.94 -20.01
C ASP A 306 -2.51 -18.60 -19.85
N ALA A 307 -2.15 -17.31 -19.82
CA ALA A 307 -0.78 -16.87 -19.52
C ALA A 307 -0.31 -17.34 -18.13
N ARG A 308 -1.16 -17.20 -17.10
CA ARG A 308 -0.90 -17.68 -15.75
C ARG A 308 -0.70 -19.19 -15.70
N THR A 309 -1.53 -19.95 -16.41
CA THR A 309 -1.42 -21.43 -16.44
C THR A 309 -0.12 -21.88 -17.11
N LYS A 310 0.30 -21.21 -18.20
CA LYS A 310 1.60 -21.45 -18.84
C LYS A 310 2.76 -21.25 -17.86
N ILE A 311 2.68 -20.27 -16.96
CA ILE A 311 3.69 -20.02 -15.92
C ILE A 311 3.61 -21.07 -14.83
N ASN A 312 2.43 -21.34 -14.27
CA ASN A 312 2.25 -22.25 -13.14
C ASN A 312 2.74 -23.68 -13.43
N ASN A 313 2.75 -24.09 -14.70
CA ASN A 313 3.31 -25.37 -15.14
C ASN A 313 4.84 -25.43 -15.10
N ARG A 314 5.52 -24.28 -15.00
CA ARG A 314 6.99 -24.14 -15.07
C ARG A 314 7.61 -23.57 -13.80
N LYS A 315 6.95 -22.59 -13.18
CA LYS A 315 7.40 -21.82 -12.02
C LYS A 315 6.23 -21.55 -11.10
N VAL A 316 6.51 -21.31 -9.82
CA VAL A 316 5.51 -20.84 -8.86
C VAL A 316 4.98 -19.45 -9.27
N LEU A 317 3.69 -19.21 -9.08
CA LEU A 317 3.10 -17.90 -9.38
C LEU A 317 3.62 -16.83 -8.41
N PRO A 318 3.93 -15.61 -8.90
CA PRO A 318 4.29 -14.49 -8.04
C PRO A 318 3.05 -13.92 -7.35
N PHE A 319 3.22 -13.21 -6.24
CA PHE A 319 2.14 -12.42 -5.63
C PHE A 319 2.42 -10.92 -5.78
N PHE A 320 1.44 -10.09 -5.42
CA PHE A 320 1.50 -8.64 -5.62
C PHE A 320 1.29 -7.92 -4.30
N ILE A 321 2.12 -6.94 -4.00
CA ILE A 321 1.95 -6.08 -2.83
C ILE A 321 1.63 -4.67 -3.30
N LEU A 322 0.47 -4.16 -2.89
CA LEU A 322 0.00 -2.81 -3.16
C LEU A 322 0.06 -2.01 -1.86
N ASP A 323 0.96 -1.03 -1.78
CA ASP A 323 1.18 -0.20 -0.59
C ASP A 323 0.44 1.15 -0.68
N GLU A 324 0.28 1.83 0.45
CA GLU A 324 -0.43 3.11 0.59
C GLU A 324 -1.84 3.08 -0.03
N MET A 325 -2.56 1.97 0.15
CA MET A 325 -3.93 1.79 -0.34
C MET A 325 -4.95 2.50 0.56
N THR A 326 -4.91 3.84 0.54
CA THR A 326 -5.78 4.74 1.33
C THR A 326 -6.92 5.28 0.46
N PRO A 327 -8.19 4.89 0.70
CA PRO A 327 -9.31 5.36 -0.10
C PRO A 327 -9.80 6.76 0.32
N SER A 328 -8.90 7.67 0.73
CA SER A 328 -9.28 8.96 1.32
C SER A 328 -10.19 9.76 0.38
N GLY A 329 -11.24 10.35 0.96
CA GLY A 329 -12.35 10.96 0.23
C GLY A 329 -12.06 12.34 -0.37
N GLU A 330 -10.84 12.84 -0.22
CA GLU A 330 -10.42 14.15 -0.73
C GLU A 330 -10.12 14.12 -2.23
N ILE A 331 -9.78 12.95 -2.78
CA ILE A 331 -9.48 12.79 -4.21
C ILE A 331 -10.66 12.08 -4.91
N PRO A 332 -11.32 12.72 -5.89
CA PRO A 332 -12.39 12.10 -6.67
C PRO A 332 -11.94 10.76 -7.26
N ASN A 333 -12.84 9.76 -7.24
CA ASN A 333 -12.62 8.41 -7.80
C ASN A 333 -11.51 7.54 -7.14
N MET A 334 -10.80 8.01 -6.11
CA MET A 334 -9.75 7.23 -5.43
C MET A 334 -10.25 5.88 -4.93
N MET A 335 -11.46 5.84 -4.39
CA MET A 335 -12.08 4.61 -3.91
C MET A 335 -12.35 3.60 -5.03
N LYS A 336 -12.71 4.06 -6.25
CA LYS A 336 -12.87 3.17 -7.41
C LYS A 336 -11.51 2.62 -7.84
N LEU A 337 -10.49 3.48 -7.89
CA LEU A 337 -9.14 3.08 -8.25
C LEU A 337 -8.59 2.02 -7.28
N ALA A 338 -8.61 2.29 -5.97
CA ALA A 338 -8.15 1.34 -4.96
C ALA A 338 -8.91 0.01 -5.00
N ALA A 339 -10.25 0.06 -5.15
CA ALA A 339 -11.05 -1.16 -5.28
C ALA A 339 -10.71 -1.95 -6.55
N PHE A 340 -10.50 -1.26 -7.68
CA PHE A 340 -10.12 -1.88 -8.94
C PHE A 340 -8.73 -2.52 -8.87
N GLN A 341 -7.72 -1.80 -8.38
CA GLN A 341 -6.36 -2.35 -8.26
C GLN A 341 -6.34 -3.59 -7.38
N ARG A 342 -7.06 -3.60 -6.26
CA ARG A 342 -7.23 -4.81 -5.44
C ARG A 342 -7.92 -5.93 -6.20
N ASN A 343 -9.02 -5.64 -6.88
CA ASN A 343 -9.91 -6.66 -7.45
C ASN A 343 -9.39 -7.26 -8.77
N VAL A 344 -8.66 -6.50 -9.59
CA VAL A 344 -8.21 -6.93 -10.91
C VAL A 344 -7.25 -8.13 -10.83
N PHE A 345 -6.29 -8.13 -9.90
CA PHE A 345 -5.41 -9.28 -9.66
C PHE A 345 -6.16 -10.50 -9.12
N ARG A 346 -7.09 -10.27 -8.18
CA ARG A 346 -7.92 -11.32 -7.58
C ARG A 346 -8.80 -12.02 -8.61
N ALA A 347 -9.36 -11.25 -9.56
CA ALA A 347 -10.13 -11.77 -10.68
C ALA A 347 -9.29 -12.67 -11.58
N CYS A 348 -8.04 -12.27 -11.86
CA CYS A 348 -7.04 -13.08 -12.57
C CYS A 348 -6.56 -14.33 -11.77
N GLY A 349 -7.01 -14.47 -10.53
CA GLY A 349 -6.59 -15.54 -9.62
C GLY A 349 -5.13 -15.42 -9.20
N LEU A 350 -4.65 -14.19 -9.01
CA LEU A 350 -3.36 -13.85 -8.43
C LEU A 350 -3.59 -13.32 -7.01
N VAL A 351 -2.72 -13.71 -6.08
CA VAL A 351 -2.78 -13.25 -4.69
C VAL A 351 -2.27 -11.82 -4.61
N VAL A 352 -3.03 -10.99 -3.90
CA VAL A 352 -2.67 -9.60 -3.62
C VAL A 352 -2.63 -9.36 -2.12
N ILE A 353 -1.59 -8.67 -1.67
CA ILE A 353 -1.47 -8.08 -0.35
C ILE A 353 -1.76 -6.59 -0.49
N VAL A 354 -2.69 -6.09 0.29
CA VAL A 354 -3.04 -4.68 0.38
C VAL A 354 -2.50 -4.16 1.69
N MET A 355 -1.68 -3.12 1.64
CA MET A 355 -1.18 -2.44 2.82
C MET A 355 -1.70 -1.00 2.80
N GLY A 356 -2.23 -0.58 3.94
CA GLY A 356 -2.80 0.74 4.08
C GLY A 356 -2.69 1.21 5.51
N THR A 357 -2.74 2.53 5.68
CA THR A 357 -2.88 3.15 7.01
C THR A 357 -4.34 3.35 7.39
N ASP A 358 -5.29 3.07 6.48
CA ASP A 358 -6.72 3.35 6.64
C ASP A 358 -7.56 2.09 6.91
N ALA A 359 -8.27 2.02 8.04
CA ALA A 359 -9.16 0.90 8.37
C ALA A 359 -10.43 0.88 7.48
N LYS A 360 -10.56 1.88 6.59
CA LYS A 360 -11.53 1.91 5.50
C LYS A 360 -11.23 0.91 4.38
N ILE A 361 -10.24 0.03 4.49
CA ILE A 361 -10.17 -1.16 3.62
C ILE A 361 -11.47 -1.99 3.76
N SER A 362 -12.07 -2.01 4.96
CA SER A 362 -13.43 -2.54 5.19
C SER A 362 -14.53 -1.82 4.40
N ASN A 363 -14.34 -0.54 4.06
CA ASN A 363 -15.28 0.24 3.23
C ASN A 363 -15.11 -0.02 1.73
N LEU A 364 -14.03 -0.68 1.29
CA LEU A 364 -13.85 -1.09 -0.11
C LEU A 364 -14.71 -2.30 -0.50
N VAL A 365 -15.77 -2.57 0.25
CA VAL A 365 -16.68 -3.68 0.06
C VAL A 365 -18.04 -3.10 -0.33
N SER A 366 -18.50 -3.40 -1.55
CA SER A 366 -19.90 -3.16 -1.94
C SER A 366 -20.63 -4.49 -1.91
N GLN A 367 -21.65 -4.62 -1.08
CA GLN A 367 -22.47 -5.84 -1.03
C GLN A 367 -23.91 -5.53 -1.42
N SER A 368 -24.51 -6.44 -2.18
CA SER A 368 -25.95 -6.48 -2.36
C SER A 368 -26.61 -6.87 -1.03
N GLN A 369 -27.63 -6.14 -0.59
CA GLN A 369 -28.40 -6.42 0.64
C GLN A 369 -29.24 -7.72 0.57
N HIS A 370 -29.04 -8.56 -0.45
CA HIS A 370 -29.89 -9.72 -0.69
C HIS A 370 -29.39 -10.90 0.14
N SER A 371 -30.28 -11.40 1.00
CA SER A 371 -30.10 -12.53 1.92
C SER A 371 -29.76 -13.89 1.28
N ARG A 372 -29.54 -13.94 -0.04
CA ARG A 372 -29.30 -15.16 -0.84
C ARG A 372 -27.84 -15.35 -1.29
N THR A 373 -26.94 -14.42 -0.99
CA THR A 373 -25.52 -14.61 -1.31
C THR A 373 -24.86 -15.52 -0.28
N GLY A 374 -24.33 -16.66 -0.73
CA GLY A 374 -23.61 -17.60 0.11
C GLY A 374 -22.39 -16.97 0.78
N SER A 375 -21.99 -17.50 1.94
CA SER A 375 -20.78 -17.03 2.62
C SER A 375 -19.55 -17.36 1.78
N HIS A 376 -18.65 -16.40 1.62
CA HIS A 376 -17.38 -16.63 0.93
C HIS A 376 -16.23 -15.95 1.68
N TRP A 377 -15.03 -16.53 1.56
CA TRP A 377 -13.83 -15.96 2.12
C TRP A 377 -13.46 -14.67 1.38
N TRP A 378 -13.32 -13.59 2.13
CA TRP A 378 -13.09 -12.27 1.60
C TRP A 378 -11.63 -11.84 1.72
N MET A 379 -11.08 -11.91 2.93
CA MET A 379 -9.71 -11.51 3.20
C MET A 379 -9.12 -12.23 4.40
N THR A 380 -7.81 -12.13 4.53
CA THR A 380 -7.08 -12.43 5.77
C THR A 380 -6.47 -11.13 6.30
N VAL A 381 -6.70 -10.82 7.56
CA VAL A 381 -6.16 -9.63 8.22
C VAL A 381 -4.88 -10.00 8.95
N VAL A 382 -3.83 -9.20 8.74
CA VAL A 382 -2.54 -9.27 9.43
C VAL A 382 -2.38 -7.98 10.22
N SER A 383 -2.41 -8.09 11.53
CA SER A 383 -2.38 -6.97 12.49
C SER A 383 -1.19 -7.00 13.45
N SER A 384 -0.54 -8.15 13.56
CA SER A 384 0.71 -8.29 14.31
C SER A 384 1.89 -8.12 13.35
N PHE A 385 2.82 -7.26 13.75
CA PHE A 385 4.00 -6.90 12.97
C PHE A 385 5.26 -7.34 13.71
N PRO A 386 6.32 -7.74 12.99
CA PRO A 386 7.62 -7.93 13.60
C PRO A 386 8.05 -6.70 14.41
N THR A 387 8.56 -6.91 15.62
CA THR A 387 9.14 -5.83 16.42
C THR A 387 10.32 -5.21 15.68
N TYR A 388 10.55 -3.92 15.90
CA TYR A 388 11.66 -3.21 15.27
C TYR A 388 12.99 -3.90 15.59
N GLN A 389 13.75 -4.20 14.55
CA GLN A 389 15.09 -4.77 14.68
C GLN A 389 16.11 -3.65 14.61
N SER A 390 16.98 -3.54 15.61
CA SER A 390 18.16 -2.67 15.50
C SER A 390 19.07 -3.19 14.38
N ILE A 391 19.39 -2.32 13.43
CA ILE A 391 20.29 -2.62 12.31
C ILE A 391 21.47 -1.66 12.38
N PRO A 392 22.70 -2.15 12.20
CA PRO A 392 23.88 -1.30 12.17
C PRO A 392 23.75 -0.17 11.13
N PHE A 393 24.26 1.00 11.49
CA PHE A 393 24.38 2.11 10.56
C PHE A 393 25.38 1.79 9.45
N ASN A 394 25.06 2.26 8.23
CA ASN A 394 26.01 2.19 7.11
C ASN A 394 27.21 3.11 7.31
N ASP A 395 26.98 4.23 7.98
CA ASP A 395 27.99 5.21 8.30
C ASP A 395 28.77 4.71 9.52
N PRO A 396 30.08 4.38 9.39
CA PRO A 396 30.87 3.86 10.48
C PRO A 396 30.93 4.80 11.68
N ALA A 397 30.91 6.11 11.47
CA ALA A 397 30.95 7.09 12.56
C ALA A 397 29.63 7.11 13.35
N LYS A 398 28.50 6.97 12.64
CA LYS A 398 27.19 6.83 13.30
C LYS A 398 27.09 5.53 14.09
N GLU A 399 27.58 4.43 13.52
CA GLU A 399 27.60 3.14 14.21
C GLU A 399 28.47 3.19 15.46
N GLU A 400 29.69 3.72 15.36
CA GLU A 400 30.59 3.87 16.51
C GLU A 400 29.98 4.76 17.61
N SER A 401 29.37 5.88 17.22
CA SER A 401 28.65 6.77 18.14
C SER A 401 27.50 6.05 18.84
N TRP A 402 26.66 5.32 18.10
CA TRP A 402 25.58 4.53 18.66
C TRP A 402 26.08 3.49 19.68
N GLN A 403 27.10 2.71 19.31
CA GLN A 403 27.71 1.71 20.19
C GLN A 403 28.30 2.33 21.46
N LYS A 404 28.92 3.51 21.35
CA LYS A 404 29.44 4.26 22.50
C LYS A 404 28.31 4.69 23.43
N VAL A 405 27.22 5.24 22.89
CA VAL A 405 26.07 5.72 23.68
C VAL A 405 25.41 4.58 24.44
N ILE A 406 25.08 3.48 23.77
CA ILE A 406 24.37 2.36 24.44
C ILE A 406 25.25 1.64 25.46
N LYS A 407 26.59 1.69 25.30
CA LYS A 407 27.53 1.17 26.30
C LYS A 407 27.56 2.05 27.56
N LEU A 408 27.47 3.36 27.40
CA LEU A 408 27.42 4.32 28.52
C LEU A 408 26.04 4.36 29.19
N HIS A 409 24.99 4.24 28.39
CA HIS A 409 23.59 4.38 28.81
C HIS A 409 22.73 3.25 28.23
N PRO A 410 22.73 2.05 28.84
CA PRO A 410 21.98 0.88 28.33
C PRO A 410 20.48 1.14 28.14
N VAL A 411 19.88 2.00 28.97
CA VAL A 411 18.47 2.39 28.90
C VAL A 411 18.07 2.95 27.53
N VAL A 412 19.01 3.58 26.80
CA VAL A 412 18.76 4.12 25.46
C VAL A 412 18.44 3.01 24.47
N LYS A 413 19.15 1.88 24.58
CA LYS A 413 18.89 0.69 23.78
C LYS A 413 17.54 0.08 24.16
N ASP A 414 17.25 -0.03 25.46
CA ASP A 414 15.99 -0.60 25.93
C ASP A 414 14.77 0.20 25.44
N ILE A 415 14.86 1.54 25.44
CA ILE A 415 13.83 2.42 24.87
C ILE A 415 13.64 2.16 23.38
N ALA A 416 14.74 2.08 22.61
CA ALA A 416 14.68 1.87 21.16
C ALA A 416 14.13 0.50 20.77
N ASP A 417 14.49 -0.56 21.52
CA ASP A 417 14.09 -1.93 21.25
C ASP A 417 12.62 -2.22 21.64
N ASN A 418 12.10 -1.54 22.66
CA ASN A 418 10.70 -1.69 23.13
C ASN A 418 9.79 -0.59 22.57
N SER A 419 9.97 -0.25 21.30
CA SER A 419 9.21 0.81 20.62
C SER A 419 8.91 0.48 19.16
N ARG A 420 7.91 1.15 18.60
CA ARG A 420 7.54 0.99 17.18
C ARG A 420 8.63 1.48 16.23
N GLY A 421 8.76 0.82 15.08
CA GLY A 421 9.91 0.99 14.22
C GLY A 421 10.19 2.39 13.69
N LEU A 422 9.16 3.17 13.33
CA LEU A 422 9.38 4.55 12.90
C LEU A 422 9.88 5.44 14.04
N PHE A 423 9.36 5.25 15.25
CA PHE A 423 9.73 6.06 16.41
C PHE A 423 11.14 5.69 16.85
N SER A 424 11.47 4.40 16.88
CA SER A 424 12.83 3.91 17.13
C SER A 424 13.81 4.48 16.10
N ARG A 425 13.48 4.52 14.81
CA ARG A 425 14.36 5.13 13.79
C ARG A 425 14.60 6.62 14.09
N TYR A 426 13.55 7.40 14.33
CA TYR A 426 13.69 8.83 14.66
C TYR A 426 14.47 9.07 15.95
N PHE A 427 14.25 8.24 16.96
CA PHE A 427 14.92 8.31 18.25
C PHE A 427 16.41 7.99 18.12
N VAL A 428 16.77 6.86 17.50
CA VAL A 428 18.16 6.45 17.32
C VAL A 428 18.91 7.46 16.45
N ASP A 429 18.30 7.94 15.35
CA ASP A 429 18.91 8.98 14.51
C ASP A 429 19.20 10.26 15.31
N ALA A 430 18.26 10.70 16.17
CA ALA A 430 18.42 11.90 16.98
C ALA A 430 19.47 11.71 18.08
N VAL A 431 19.52 10.54 18.72
CA VAL A 431 20.54 10.18 19.72
C VAL A 431 21.93 10.23 19.12
N VAL A 432 22.13 9.60 17.96
CA VAL A 432 23.43 9.55 17.29
C VAL A 432 23.85 10.94 16.84
N GLN A 433 22.93 11.73 16.29
CA GLN A 433 23.21 13.11 15.87
C GLN A 433 23.63 13.97 17.05
N PHE A 434 22.88 13.94 18.15
CA PHE A 434 23.20 14.67 19.37
C PHE A 434 24.56 14.26 19.94
N ALA A 435 24.84 12.96 20.00
CA ALA A 435 26.11 12.46 20.49
C ALA A 435 27.28 12.88 19.60
N LEU A 436 27.14 12.92 18.27
CA LEU A 436 28.20 13.38 17.37
C LEU A 436 28.49 14.88 17.52
N GLU A 437 27.46 15.69 17.73
CA GLU A 437 27.57 17.14 17.92
C GLU A 437 28.20 17.48 19.29
N GLU A 438 27.71 16.87 20.37
CA GLU A 438 28.16 17.18 21.73
C GLU A 438 29.50 16.53 22.09
N VAL A 439 29.83 15.34 21.56
CA VAL A 439 31.14 14.69 21.80
C VAL A 439 32.28 15.46 21.11
N ALA A 440 31.98 16.25 20.08
CA ALA A 440 32.97 17.15 19.46
C ALA A 440 33.34 18.32 20.38
N GLU A 441 32.49 18.66 21.36
CA GLU A 441 32.64 19.83 22.23
C GLU A 441 32.90 19.48 23.71
N ASN A 442 32.37 18.35 24.21
CA ASN A 442 32.48 17.89 25.60
C ASN A 442 32.72 16.37 25.70
N GLU A 443 33.62 15.91 26.58
CA GLU A 443 33.88 14.46 26.76
C GLU A 443 32.69 13.69 27.38
N ILE A 444 31.74 14.38 28.02
CA ILE A 444 30.57 13.79 28.70
C ILE A 444 29.34 14.69 28.46
N PHE A 445 28.31 14.15 27.79
CA PHE A 445 27.00 14.80 27.68
C PHE A 445 26.03 14.26 28.75
N ALA A 446 25.05 15.07 29.15
CA ALA A 446 24.05 14.62 30.12
C ALA A 446 22.97 13.79 29.42
N LEU A 447 22.77 12.54 29.89
CA LEU A 447 21.74 11.61 29.39
C LEU A 447 20.36 12.27 29.25
N ALA A 448 19.99 13.10 30.23
CA ALA A 448 18.69 13.76 30.23
C ALA A 448 18.49 14.73 29.06
N ASP A 449 19.50 15.53 28.72
CA ASP A 449 19.38 16.50 27.63
C ASP A 449 19.31 15.78 26.27
N MET A 450 20.08 14.70 26.11
CA MET A 450 20.00 13.83 24.94
C MET A 450 18.61 13.20 24.80
N LEU A 451 18.03 12.67 25.88
CA LEU A 451 16.69 12.07 25.86
C LEU A 451 15.63 13.13 25.52
N ASP A 452 15.72 14.33 26.08
CA ASP A 452 14.78 15.41 25.78
C ASP A 452 14.87 15.83 24.30
N ALA A 453 16.07 15.95 23.75
CA ALA A 453 16.29 16.23 22.33
C ALA A 453 15.74 15.11 21.43
N ALA A 454 15.96 13.85 21.81
CA ALA A 454 15.50 12.69 21.04
C ALA A 454 13.96 12.55 21.07
N PHE A 455 13.30 12.72 22.22
CA PHE A 455 11.84 12.67 22.30
C PHE A 455 11.19 13.82 21.54
N LYS A 456 11.77 15.03 21.60
CA LYS A 456 11.35 16.17 20.77
C LYS A 456 11.44 15.81 19.29
N ALA A 457 12.56 15.24 18.84
CA ALA A 457 12.74 14.87 17.44
C ALA A 457 11.70 13.83 16.97
N VAL A 458 11.37 12.84 17.81
CA VAL A 458 10.30 11.87 17.53
C VAL A 458 8.96 12.58 17.38
N TYR A 459 8.60 13.45 18.33
CA TYR A 459 7.33 14.18 18.30
C TYR A 459 7.20 15.09 17.08
N VAL A 460 8.21 15.93 16.80
CA VAL A 460 8.22 16.86 15.66
C VAL A 460 8.08 16.11 14.35
N LYS A 461 8.91 15.08 14.11
CA LYS A 461 8.84 14.30 12.86
C LYS A 461 7.51 13.57 12.71
N ALA A 462 6.93 13.06 13.80
CA ALA A 462 5.61 12.44 13.76
C ALA A 462 4.51 13.48 13.43
N GLN A 463 4.60 14.69 13.99
CA GLN A 463 3.68 15.79 13.74
C GLN A 463 3.81 16.34 12.31
N ASP A 464 5.02 16.48 11.78
CA ASP A 464 5.27 16.86 10.38
C ASP A 464 4.64 15.85 9.42
N ALA A 465 4.77 14.55 9.73
CA ALA A 465 4.29 13.48 8.86
C ALA A 465 2.77 13.24 8.92
N LYS A 466 2.09 13.64 10.01
CA LYS A 466 0.68 13.28 10.26
C LYS A 466 -0.23 14.45 10.60
N GLY A 467 0.30 15.61 10.96
CA GLY A 467 -0.47 16.79 11.36
C GLY A 467 -1.48 16.49 12.46
N PHE A 468 -1.16 15.56 13.37
CA PHE A 468 -2.15 15.00 14.29
C PHE A 468 -2.71 16.07 15.23
N MET A 469 -1.90 17.04 15.65
CA MET A 469 -2.37 18.15 16.49
C MET A 469 -3.26 19.16 15.78
N ASN A 470 -3.25 19.20 14.45
CA ASN A 470 -4.02 20.17 13.66
C ASN A 470 -5.51 19.81 13.64
N THR A 471 -5.85 18.56 13.97
CA THR A 471 -7.21 18.05 13.92
C THR A 471 -7.73 17.75 15.32
N GLU A 472 -9.01 18.04 15.54
CA GLU A 472 -9.72 17.68 16.78
C GLU A 472 -9.64 16.17 17.04
N SER A 473 -9.81 15.35 16.00
CA SER A 473 -9.73 13.88 16.12
C SER A 473 -8.35 13.39 16.56
N GLY A 474 -7.28 14.12 16.24
CA GLY A 474 -5.96 13.83 16.75
C GLY A 474 -5.81 14.18 18.21
N ARG A 475 -6.08 15.43 18.59
CA ARG A 475 -6.07 15.84 20.02
C ARG A 475 -6.85 14.86 20.91
N HIS A 476 -8.01 14.40 20.43
CA HIS A 476 -8.83 13.38 21.11
C HIS A 476 -8.17 12.01 21.21
N ALA A 477 -7.45 11.58 20.18
CA ALA A 477 -6.76 10.30 20.22
C ALA A 477 -5.51 10.36 21.10
N GLN A 478 -4.79 11.48 21.19
CA GLN A 478 -3.76 11.67 22.21
C GLN A 478 -4.34 11.64 23.62
N LEU A 479 -5.46 12.32 23.82
CA LEU A 479 -6.20 12.28 25.08
C LEU A 479 -6.52 10.83 25.48
N MET A 480 -7.04 10.03 24.55
CA MET A 480 -7.30 8.61 24.83
C MET A 480 -6.04 7.81 25.13
N ALA A 481 -4.93 8.06 24.41
CA ALA A 481 -3.65 7.42 24.64
C ALA A 481 -3.17 7.64 26.08
N LEU A 482 -3.12 8.91 26.50
CA LEU A 482 -2.65 9.34 27.81
C LEU A 482 -3.56 8.84 28.94
N SER A 483 -4.87 8.69 28.67
CA SER A 483 -5.82 8.21 29.69
C SER A 483 -5.66 6.72 29.98
N TYR A 484 -4.93 5.99 29.13
CA TYR A 484 -4.61 4.57 29.28
C TYR A 484 -5.84 3.64 29.46
N THR A 485 -7.04 4.11 29.10
CA THR A 485 -8.30 3.40 29.35
C THR A 485 -8.57 2.27 28.36
N ASN A 486 -7.90 2.29 27.21
CA ASN A 486 -8.13 1.39 26.08
C ASN A 486 -6.94 0.46 25.78
N ALA A 487 -5.83 0.56 26.52
CA ALA A 487 -4.62 -0.22 26.29
C ALA A 487 -4.68 -1.65 26.88
N SER A 488 -5.57 -1.92 27.84
CA SER A 488 -5.56 -3.18 28.59
C SER A 488 -6.37 -4.34 27.98
N VAL A 489 -5.76 -5.54 28.00
CA VAL A 489 -6.10 -6.77 27.25
C VAL A 489 -7.49 -7.37 27.52
N LYS A 490 -8.16 -7.08 28.64
CA LYS A 490 -9.48 -7.69 28.90
C LYS A 490 -10.54 -7.16 27.92
N LEU A 491 -10.76 -7.91 26.84
CA LEU A 491 -11.92 -7.80 25.94
C LEU A 491 -13.19 -7.82 26.80
N PRO A 492 -14.18 -6.94 26.53
CA PRO A 492 -15.46 -7.02 27.22
C PRO A 492 -16.13 -8.37 26.89
N ASP A 493 -16.65 -9.04 27.91
CA ASP A 493 -17.42 -10.27 27.75
C ASP A 493 -18.57 -10.04 26.77
N TYR A 494 -18.50 -10.68 25.61
CA TYR A 494 -19.58 -10.70 24.61
C TYR A 494 -20.64 -11.74 25.02
N THR A 495 -21.31 -11.53 26.14
CA THR A 495 -22.64 -12.13 26.36
C THR A 495 -23.69 -11.12 25.90
N ILE A 496 -23.99 -11.14 24.59
CA ILE A 496 -25.27 -10.61 24.12
C ILE A 496 -26.31 -11.63 24.55
N SER A 497 -27.03 -11.35 25.65
CA SER A 497 -28.18 -12.15 26.05
C SER A 497 -29.23 -12.09 24.95
N ALA A 498 -29.34 -13.16 24.18
CA ALA A 498 -30.63 -13.52 23.63
C ALA A 498 -31.55 -13.84 24.83
N THR A 499 -32.81 -13.44 24.74
CA THR A 499 -33.95 -13.70 25.64
C THR A 499 -34.09 -12.85 26.93
N SER A 500 -35.12 -11.98 26.88
CA SER A 500 -36.19 -11.69 27.87
C SER A 500 -35.92 -11.62 29.39
N CYS A 501 -36.40 -10.51 29.95
CA CYS A 501 -37.09 -10.34 31.25
C CYS A 501 -36.34 -10.63 32.57
N ASP A 502 -36.59 -9.70 33.51
CA ASP A 502 -36.47 -9.76 34.97
C ASP A 502 -35.10 -9.53 35.64
N ASP A 503 -35.04 -8.34 36.28
CA ASP A 503 -34.58 -8.03 37.63
C ASP A 503 -33.58 -8.99 38.31
N ASP A 504 -32.31 -8.57 38.41
CA ASP A 504 -31.51 -8.79 39.64
C ASP A 504 -30.33 -7.79 39.71
N GLY A 505 -30.08 -7.28 40.92
CA GLY A 505 -29.22 -6.13 41.24
C GLY A 505 -27.72 -6.39 41.19
N SER A 506 -27.19 -6.92 40.09
CA SER A 506 -25.75 -6.99 39.84
C SER A 506 -25.27 -5.83 38.97
N GLU A 507 -24.32 -5.03 39.48
CA GLU A 507 -23.63 -4.00 38.70
C GLU A 507 -23.06 -4.59 37.40
N PRO A 508 -23.37 -4.01 36.22
CA PRO A 508 -22.83 -4.52 34.97
C PRO A 508 -21.31 -4.30 34.89
N PRO A 509 -20.55 -5.22 34.29
CA PRO A 509 -19.10 -5.08 34.16
C PRO A 509 -18.72 -3.81 33.38
N LEU A 510 -17.70 -3.11 33.88
CA LEU A 510 -17.09 -1.89 33.31
C LEU A 510 -16.72 -2.10 31.82
N LYS A 511 -17.51 -1.54 30.90
CA LYS A 511 -17.22 -1.58 29.47
C LYS A 511 -16.09 -0.62 29.13
N LYS A 512 -14.87 -1.14 28.93
CA LYS A 512 -13.76 -0.39 28.32
C LYS A 512 -14.19 0.10 26.94
N SER A 513 -14.06 1.41 26.70
CA SER A 513 -14.54 2.05 25.47
C SER A 513 -13.74 1.59 24.26
N LYS A 514 -14.44 1.15 23.20
CA LYS A 514 -13.85 0.81 21.91
C LYS A 514 -13.23 2.07 21.27
N VAL A 515 -12.01 1.99 20.76
CA VAL A 515 -11.44 3.05 19.92
C VAL A 515 -11.95 2.86 18.51
N GLY A 516 -12.60 3.89 17.98
CA GLY A 516 -13.03 3.91 16.59
C GLY A 516 -11.85 3.96 15.62
N VAL A 517 -12.07 3.51 14.39
CA VAL A 517 -11.12 3.53 13.26
C VAL A 517 -10.37 4.86 13.12
N GLN A 518 -11.04 5.98 13.43
CA GLN A 518 -10.48 7.33 13.29
C GLN A 518 -9.16 7.54 14.05
N SER A 519 -8.93 6.87 15.19
CA SER A 519 -7.73 7.08 16.02
C SER A 519 -6.53 6.25 15.58
N MET A 520 -6.72 5.18 14.80
CA MET A 520 -5.63 4.40 14.19
C MET A 520 -4.74 5.29 13.30
N HIS A 521 -5.35 6.27 12.66
CA HIS A 521 -4.70 7.13 11.66
C HIS A 521 -3.87 8.24 12.29
N VAL A 522 -4.32 8.74 13.44
CA VAL A 522 -3.85 10.01 13.98
C VAL A 522 -2.90 9.80 15.16
N HIS A 523 -3.11 8.77 15.99
CA HIS A 523 -2.27 8.50 17.16
C HIS A 523 -1.91 7.03 17.33
N PHE A 524 -1.59 6.33 16.24
CA PHE A 524 -0.73 5.14 16.41
C PHE A 524 -1.37 3.95 17.15
N ALA A 525 -2.72 3.89 17.21
CA ALA A 525 -3.46 2.75 17.76
C ALA A 525 -3.44 1.54 16.81
N ASN A 526 -3.29 0.35 17.37
CA ASN A 526 -3.17 -0.92 16.66
C ASN A 526 -4.53 -1.63 16.56
N LEU A 527 -4.69 -2.52 15.58
CA LEU A 527 -5.87 -3.38 15.53
C LEU A 527 -5.85 -4.35 16.73
N VAL A 528 -7.02 -4.64 17.29
CA VAL A 528 -7.16 -5.53 18.46
C VAL A 528 -6.89 -7.00 18.13
N ASP A 529 -7.02 -7.42 16.87
CA ASP A 529 -6.68 -8.78 16.46
C ASP A 529 -5.20 -9.06 16.74
N GLU A 530 -4.91 -10.07 17.56
CA GLU A 530 -3.54 -10.44 17.96
C GLU A 530 -2.92 -11.49 17.02
N GLU A 531 -3.77 -12.15 16.22
CA GLU A 531 -3.40 -13.21 15.28
C GLU A 531 -3.85 -12.90 13.86
N ILE A 532 -3.36 -13.69 12.90
CA ILE A 532 -3.82 -13.65 11.52
C ILE A 532 -5.28 -14.10 11.46
N THR A 533 -6.20 -13.17 11.16
CA THR A 533 -7.65 -13.42 11.22
C THR A 533 -8.23 -13.57 9.81
N ASP A 534 -8.87 -14.70 9.54
CA ASP A 534 -9.68 -14.87 8.33
C ASP A 534 -11.05 -14.23 8.48
N VAL A 535 -11.40 -13.39 7.50
CA VAL A 535 -12.66 -12.67 7.44
C VAL A 535 -13.47 -13.14 6.23
N VAL A 536 -14.68 -13.60 6.52
CA VAL A 536 -15.67 -14.02 5.53
C VAL A 536 -16.74 -12.94 5.37
N VAL A 537 -17.31 -12.90 4.18
CA VAL A 537 -18.49 -12.11 3.88
C VAL A 537 -19.71 -13.01 3.96
N SER A 538 -20.71 -12.60 4.76
CA SER A 538 -21.97 -13.33 4.93
C SER A 538 -23.12 -12.35 5.17
N GLY A 539 -24.11 -12.32 4.26
CA GLY A 539 -25.33 -11.53 4.40
C GLY A 539 -25.10 -10.02 4.54
N GLY A 540 -24.19 -9.44 3.74
CA GLY A 540 -23.92 -7.99 3.80
C GLY A 540 -22.84 -7.61 4.82
N ARG A 541 -22.35 -8.54 5.64
CA ARG A 541 -21.53 -8.25 6.83
C ARG A 541 -20.22 -9.02 6.83
N LEU A 542 -19.20 -8.42 7.45
CA LEU A 542 -17.91 -9.06 7.72
C LEU A 542 -18.01 -9.86 9.01
N LYS A 543 -17.55 -11.11 8.95
CA LYS A 543 -17.52 -12.03 10.10
C LYS A 543 -16.20 -12.76 10.11
N LYS A 544 -15.75 -13.20 11.28
CA LYS A 544 -14.71 -14.23 11.38
C LYS A 544 -15.26 -15.58 10.90
N VAL A 545 -14.38 -16.53 10.67
CA VAL A 545 -14.75 -17.89 10.22
C VAL A 545 -15.70 -18.61 11.19
N ASP A 546 -15.62 -18.31 12.48
CA ASP A 546 -16.52 -18.83 13.53
C ASP A 546 -17.93 -18.18 13.52
N GLY A 547 -18.18 -17.21 12.64
CA GLY A 547 -19.45 -16.49 12.51
C GLY A 547 -19.59 -15.25 13.38
N THR A 548 -18.60 -14.92 14.22
CA THR A 548 -18.61 -13.69 15.02
C THR A 548 -18.49 -12.45 14.12
N PRO A 549 -19.26 -11.37 14.37
CA PRO A 549 -19.11 -10.13 13.61
C PRO A 549 -17.68 -9.58 13.74
N TRP A 550 -17.07 -9.24 12.60
CA TRP A 550 -15.74 -8.62 12.59
C TRP A 550 -15.87 -7.12 12.28
N MET A 551 -15.12 -6.31 13.03
CA MET A 551 -14.98 -4.87 12.82
C MET A 551 -13.53 -4.47 13.08
N PRO A 552 -12.99 -3.47 12.37
CA PRO A 552 -11.64 -2.97 12.61
C PRO A 552 -11.57 -2.14 13.90
N ILE A 553 -11.55 -2.81 15.05
CA ILE A 553 -11.48 -2.19 16.37
C ILE A 553 -10.02 -1.93 16.73
N CYS A 554 -9.72 -0.72 17.22
CA CYS A 554 -8.35 -0.31 17.54
C CYS A 554 -8.13 -0.20 19.05
N ARG A 555 -6.88 -0.31 19.49
CA ARG A 555 -6.41 -0.02 20.86
C ARG A 555 -4.99 0.56 20.85
N PHE A 556 -4.64 1.33 21.85
CA PHE A 556 -3.24 1.73 22.03
C PHE A 556 -2.42 0.55 22.56
N PRO A 557 -1.14 0.42 22.17
CA PRO A 557 -0.24 -0.55 22.80
C PRO A 557 -0.12 -0.27 24.30
N VAL A 558 0.18 -1.28 25.11
CA VAL A 558 0.56 -1.02 26.50
C VAL A 558 1.91 -0.30 26.56
N ILE A 559 2.20 0.42 27.65
CA ILE A 559 3.45 1.21 27.77
C ILE A 559 4.69 0.33 27.58
N GLU A 560 4.64 -0.91 28.04
CA GLU A 560 5.72 -1.89 27.94
C GLU A 560 5.99 -2.32 26.49
N GLU A 561 5.00 -2.25 25.60
CA GLU A 561 5.14 -2.59 24.19
C GLU A 561 5.63 -1.42 23.34
N ASP A 562 5.43 -0.18 23.79
CA ASP A 562 5.75 1.00 23.00
C ASP A 562 5.99 2.26 23.85
N VAL A 563 7.09 2.24 24.59
CA VAL A 563 7.41 3.30 25.55
C VAL A 563 7.64 4.65 24.88
N LEU A 564 8.24 4.68 23.68
CA LEU A 564 8.48 5.94 22.95
C LEU A 564 7.21 6.66 22.55
N LEU A 565 6.11 5.94 22.26
CA LEU A 565 4.84 6.60 21.98
C LEU A 565 4.43 7.51 23.13
N TYR A 566 4.42 6.95 24.34
CA TYR A 566 4.02 7.67 25.54
C TYR A 566 5.00 8.79 25.89
N LEU A 567 6.31 8.53 25.81
CA LEU A 567 7.34 9.53 26.10
C LEU A 567 7.32 10.70 25.12
N ALA A 568 7.00 10.46 23.84
CA ALA A 568 6.89 11.52 22.84
C ALA A 568 5.64 12.39 23.02
N VAL A 569 4.48 11.78 23.31
CA VAL A 569 3.19 12.50 23.39
C VAL A 569 2.95 13.18 24.74
N LEU A 570 3.74 12.87 25.77
CA LEU A 570 3.67 13.52 27.08
C LEU A 570 4.29 14.92 27.13
N GLY A 571 4.86 15.40 26.02
CA GLY A 571 5.56 16.68 25.97
C GLY A 571 6.97 16.62 26.56
N GLY A 572 7.61 17.79 26.65
CA GLY A 572 8.97 17.90 27.15
C GLY A 572 9.34 19.32 27.55
N LYS A 573 10.65 19.54 27.68
CA LYS A 573 11.22 20.81 28.14
C LYS A 573 10.80 22.03 27.29
N GLU A 574 10.60 21.82 25.99
CA GLU A 574 10.32 22.90 25.03
C GLU A 574 8.84 23.01 24.63
N PHE A 575 8.01 22.03 24.97
CA PHE A 575 6.62 21.97 24.50
C PHE A 575 5.72 21.21 25.48
N SER A 576 4.46 21.65 25.58
CA SER A 576 3.42 20.90 26.30
C SER A 576 3.06 19.61 25.57
N ALA A 577 2.31 18.72 26.23
CA ALA A 577 1.81 17.51 25.58
C ALA A 577 0.98 17.82 24.33
N TYR A 578 0.07 18.80 24.40
CA TYR A 578 -0.78 19.21 23.29
C TYR A 578 -0.23 20.46 22.60
N TYR A 579 0.84 20.27 21.83
CA TYR A 579 1.50 21.36 21.11
C TYR A 579 1.54 21.10 19.62
N ASP A 580 0.96 21.99 18.83
CA ASP A 580 1.12 21.97 17.37
C ASP A 580 2.39 22.70 16.96
N TYR A 581 3.44 21.93 16.67
CA TYR A 581 4.72 22.46 16.19
C TYR A 581 4.62 23.21 14.86
N ASN A 582 3.67 22.88 13.99
CA ASN A 582 3.58 23.47 12.66
C ASN A 582 3.02 24.89 12.72
N THR A 583 2.10 25.15 13.66
CA THR A 583 1.46 26.44 13.84
C THR A 583 1.96 27.21 15.07
N GLY A 584 2.72 26.55 15.94
CA GLY A 584 3.16 27.08 17.22
C GLY A 584 2.04 27.17 18.26
N THR A 585 0.91 26.50 18.03
CA THR A 585 -0.29 26.58 18.88
C THR A 585 -0.18 25.64 20.07
N ASN A 586 -0.45 26.15 21.26
CA ASN A 586 -0.50 25.35 22.49
C ASN A 586 -1.94 25.17 22.95
N TYR A 587 -2.31 23.95 23.33
CA TYR A 587 -3.60 23.61 23.91
C TYR A 587 -3.39 23.14 25.35
N SER A 588 -4.19 23.65 26.29
CA SER A 588 -4.17 23.14 27.66
C SER A 588 -4.88 21.79 27.76
N THR A 589 -4.50 20.99 28.75
CA THR A 589 -5.19 19.74 29.03
C THR A 589 -6.70 19.98 29.25
N ALA A 590 -7.08 20.97 30.06
CA ALA A 590 -8.49 21.32 30.27
C ALA A 590 -9.23 21.71 28.98
N GLY A 591 -8.59 22.52 28.11
CA GLY A 591 -9.19 22.93 26.84
C GLY A 591 -9.47 21.75 25.91
N VAL A 592 -8.57 20.76 25.84
CA VAL A 592 -8.77 19.54 25.04
C VAL A 592 -9.90 18.67 25.62
N PHE A 593 -10.00 18.56 26.94
CA PHE A 593 -11.11 17.84 27.59
C PHE A 593 -12.46 18.53 27.36
N ASP A 594 -12.52 19.86 27.39
CA ASP A 594 -13.74 20.63 27.11
C ASP A 594 -14.17 20.51 25.64
N GLU A 595 -13.21 20.64 24.71
CA GLU A 595 -13.43 20.40 23.27
C GLU A 595 -14.07 19.03 23.04
N PHE A 596 -13.49 17.99 23.65
CA PHE A 596 -14.00 16.63 23.58
C PHE A 596 -15.43 16.49 24.12
N ARG A 597 -15.72 17.07 25.30
CA ARG A 597 -17.06 17.01 25.92
C ARG A 597 -18.11 17.67 25.05
N ARG A 598 -17.80 18.84 24.45
CA ARG A 598 -18.71 19.54 23.54
C ARG A 598 -19.05 18.71 22.31
N ARG A 599 -18.10 17.93 21.77
CA ARG A 599 -18.35 17.03 20.64
C ARG A 599 -19.34 15.91 20.98
N ILE A 600 -19.13 15.20 22.08
CA ILE A 600 -20.07 14.13 22.50
C ILE A 600 -21.47 14.68 22.78
N GLY A 601 -21.57 15.86 23.39
CA GLY A 601 -22.85 16.49 23.70
C GLY A 601 -23.71 16.85 22.47
N ASN A 602 -23.09 16.92 21.28
CA ASN A 602 -23.74 17.35 20.03
C ASN A 602 -24.05 16.19 19.05
N GLU A 603 -23.82 14.92 19.41
CA GLU A 603 -24.17 13.80 18.52
C GLU A 603 -25.70 13.54 18.50
N PRO A 604 -26.39 13.60 17.34
CA PRO A 604 -27.85 13.63 17.27
C PRO A 604 -28.58 12.35 17.70
N HIS A 605 -27.86 11.28 18.05
CA HIS A 605 -28.42 9.97 18.46
C HIS A 605 -27.67 9.36 19.65
N GLY A 606 -26.91 10.16 20.40
CA GLY A 606 -26.25 9.69 21.62
C GLY A 606 -27.30 9.32 22.67
N ASN A 607 -27.54 8.02 22.86
CA ASN A 607 -28.40 7.52 23.92
C ASN A 607 -27.90 8.09 25.25
N THR A 608 -28.71 8.91 25.93
CA THR A 608 -28.39 9.50 27.22
C THR A 608 -28.17 8.46 28.33
N ASN A 609 -28.50 7.19 28.07
CA ASN A 609 -28.23 6.02 28.91
C ASN A 609 -26.98 5.21 28.50
N ALA A 610 -26.19 5.67 27.51
CA ALA A 610 -24.92 5.02 27.19
C ALA A 610 -23.90 5.29 28.30
N LEU A 611 -23.38 4.23 28.92
CA LEU A 611 -22.31 4.27 29.93
C LEU A 611 -21.20 5.23 29.48
N ARG A 612 -20.92 6.23 30.34
CA ARG A 612 -19.94 7.30 30.10
C ARG A 612 -18.57 6.69 29.78
N ASN A 613 -17.90 7.23 28.78
CA ASN A 613 -16.51 6.91 28.48
C ASN A 613 -15.61 7.36 29.67
N ASN A 614 -15.07 6.43 30.47
CA ASN A 614 -14.32 6.74 31.70
C ASN A 614 -13.10 7.66 31.48
N TYR A 615 -12.55 7.79 30.27
CA TYR A 615 -11.38 8.66 30.03
C TYR A 615 -11.65 10.16 30.15
N CYS A 616 -12.92 10.59 30.26
CA CYS A 616 -13.30 12.01 30.39
C CYS A 616 -13.63 12.42 31.83
N GLU A 617 -13.42 11.51 32.77
CA GLU A 617 -13.59 11.74 34.21
C GLU A 617 -12.65 12.84 34.70
N PHE A 618 -13.09 13.54 35.75
CA PHE A 618 -12.30 14.61 36.35
C PHE A 618 -10.94 14.10 36.85
N GLU A 619 -10.92 12.86 37.34
CA GLU A 619 -9.74 12.12 37.77
C GLU A 619 -8.71 11.97 36.64
N ASN A 620 -9.15 11.65 35.42
CA ASN A 620 -8.26 11.52 34.25
C ASN A 620 -7.75 12.89 33.78
N LEU A 621 -8.58 13.93 33.84
CA LEU A 621 -8.14 15.31 33.59
C LEU A 621 -7.02 15.72 34.56
N VAL A 622 -7.22 15.47 35.86
CA VAL A 622 -6.22 15.80 36.88
C VAL A 622 -4.95 14.98 36.68
N ALA A 623 -5.05 13.68 36.44
CA ALA A 623 -3.90 12.82 36.18
C ALA A 623 -3.09 13.32 34.97
N HIS A 624 -3.76 13.69 33.87
CA HIS A 624 -3.10 14.22 32.68
C HIS A 624 -2.38 15.53 32.96
N ALA A 625 -3.06 16.48 33.62
CA ALA A 625 -2.45 17.76 33.96
C ALA A 625 -1.20 17.57 34.83
N LEU A 626 -1.23 16.63 35.78
CA LEU A 626 -0.07 16.26 36.59
C LEU A 626 1.08 15.71 35.73
N PHE A 627 0.80 14.76 34.84
CA PHE A 627 1.82 14.19 33.96
C PHE A 627 2.42 15.24 33.01
N CYS A 628 1.58 16.02 32.32
CA CYS A 628 2.02 17.09 31.42
C CYS A 628 2.87 18.13 32.15
N ALA A 629 2.45 18.57 33.34
CA ALA A 629 3.19 19.54 34.15
C ALA A 629 4.54 19.00 34.63
N SER A 630 4.61 17.72 34.99
CA SER A 630 5.85 17.08 35.45
C SER A 630 6.96 17.06 34.38
N ARG A 631 6.58 17.15 33.09
CA ARG A 631 7.47 17.09 31.93
C ARG A 631 8.05 18.44 31.49
N LYS A 632 7.64 19.56 32.11
CA LYS A 632 8.10 20.92 31.71
C LYS A 632 9.60 21.16 31.90
N ASN A 633 10.29 20.36 32.72
CA ASN A 633 11.75 20.36 32.82
C ASN A 633 12.37 19.11 32.18
N GLY A 634 11.70 18.54 31.17
CA GLY A 634 12.15 17.33 30.51
C GLY A 634 12.18 16.12 31.44
N VAL A 635 13.13 15.21 31.22
CA VAL A 635 13.25 13.95 32.00
C VAL A 635 13.96 14.13 33.35
N ARG A 636 14.48 15.32 33.66
CA ARG A 636 15.28 15.59 34.87
C ARG A 636 14.46 15.67 36.16
N GLY A 637 13.13 15.66 36.04
CA GLY A 637 12.24 16.06 37.11
C GLY A 637 12.19 17.58 37.27
N ILE A 638 11.17 18.07 37.96
CA ILE A 638 10.86 19.50 38.06
C ILE A 638 10.78 19.93 39.53
N ALA A 639 11.28 21.13 39.82
CA ALA A 639 11.16 21.70 41.16
C ALA A 639 9.69 21.95 41.51
N PHE A 640 9.30 21.73 42.77
CA PHE A 640 7.89 21.81 43.18
C PHE A 640 7.21 23.15 42.81
N ASN A 641 7.91 24.27 42.96
CA ASN A 641 7.36 25.58 42.61
C ASN A 641 7.08 25.71 41.11
N GLU A 642 8.02 25.29 40.27
CA GLU A 642 7.87 25.32 38.80
C GLU A 642 6.78 24.34 38.36
N PHE A 643 6.74 23.16 38.97
CA PHE A 643 5.69 22.17 38.75
C PHE A 643 4.30 22.72 39.08
N PHE A 644 4.16 23.43 40.19
CA PHE A 644 2.88 23.99 40.60
C PHE A 644 2.37 25.03 39.58
N PHE A 645 3.23 25.90 39.07
CA PHE A 645 2.85 26.83 38.00
C PHE A 645 2.46 26.09 36.71
N ALA A 646 3.30 25.14 36.30
CA ALA A 646 3.02 24.30 35.14
C ALA A 646 1.68 23.58 35.26
N LEU A 647 1.34 23.07 36.44
CA LEU A 647 0.08 22.40 36.72
C LEU A 647 -1.10 23.36 36.57
N VAL A 648 -0.99 24.58 37.09
CA VAL A 648 -2.04 25.60 36.93
C VAL A 648 -2.26 25.94 35.46
N ASP A 649 -1.19 26.05 34.66
CA ASP A 649 -1.29 26.34 33.22
C ASP A 649 -2.05 25.25 32.45
N GLU A 650 -1.93 23.97 32.85
CA GLU A 650 -2.66 22.86 32.22
C GLU A 650 -4.19 22.92 32.44
N PHE A 651 -4.67 23.73 33.39
CA PHE A 651 -6.08 23.94 33.68
C PHE A 651 -6.69 25.23 33.10
N GLN A 652 -5.91 26.08 32.43
CA GLN A 652 -6.39 27.36 31.90
C GLN A 652 -6.86 27.22 30.45
N ASP A 653 -8.06 27.73 30.11
CA ASP A 653 -8.65 27.63 28.77
C ASP A 653 -7.93 28.48 27.71
N GLU A 654 -7.30 29.59 28.12
CA GLU A 654 -6.42 30.41 27.30
C GLU A 654 -5.00 30.29 27.87
N PHE A 655 -4.04 29.88 27.04
CA PHE A 655 -2.61 29.91 27.40
C PHE A 655 -2.14 31.37 27.44
N ASN A 656 -2.54 32.07 28.48
CA ASN A 656 -1.94 33.32 28.88
C ASN A 656 -0.74 32.93 29.74
N PRO A 657 0.52 33.06 29.28
CA PRO A 657 1.66 33.05 30.18
C PRO A 657 1.53 34.30 31.04
N THR A 658 0.60 34.27 31.99
CA THR A 658 0.39 35.38 32.88
C THR A 658 1.66 35.50 33.66
N LYS A 659 2.11 36.73 33.82
CA LYS A 659 2.88 37.19 34.96
C LYS A 659 2.11 36.82 36.24
N PHE A 660 2.04 35.53 36.57
CA PHE A 660 1.41 35.03 37.76
C PHE A 660 2.44 35.18 38.87
N LYS A 661 2.56 36.40 39.39
CA LYS A 661 3.35 36.66 40.58
C LYS A 661 2.71 35.89 41.73
N ALA A 662 3.28 34.75 42.10
CA ALA A 662 2.88 33.97 43.27
C ALA A 662 2.78 34.78 44.58
N SER A 663 3.36 35.98 44.63
CA SER A 663 3.14 36.92 45.73
C SER A 663 1.65 37.22 45.98
N ALA A 664 0.81 37.28 44.93
CA ALA A 664 -0.61 37.64 45.06
C ALA A 664 -1.49 36.51 45.65
N LEU A 665 -1.04 35.25 45.60
CA LEU A 665 -1.77 34.10 46.15
C LEU A 665 -1.28 33.78 47.57
N LEU A 666 0.01 33.99 47.85
CA LEU A 666 0.58 33.91 49.20
C LEU A 666 0.10 35.05 50.11
N GLU A 667 -0.06 36.28 49.61
CA GLU A 667 -0.64 37.39 50.38
C GLU A 667 -2.13 37.20 50.69
N ARG A 668 -2.85 36.37 49.92
CA ARG A 668 -4.29 36.15 50.09
C ARG A 668 -4.64 35.05 51.10
N TYR A 669 -3.69 34.19 51.45
CA TYR A 669 -3.87 33.06 52.38
C TYR A 669 -2.90 33.08 53.57
N ALA A 670 -2.07 34.12 53.71
CA ALA A 670 -1.24 34.37 54.90
C ALA A 670 -1.89 35.35 55.91
N GLY A 671 -3.23 35.38 55.97
CA GLY A 671 -4.02 36.14 56.93
C GLY A 671 -4.85 35.23 57.81
#